data_AF-A0A8S2LJJ5-F1
#
_entry.id   AF-A0A8S2LJJ5-F1
#
_cell.length_a   1.000
_cell.length_b   1.000
_cell.length_c   1.000
_cell.angle_alpha   90.00
_cell.angle_beta   90.00
_cell.angle_gamma   90.00
#
_symmetry.space_group_name_H-M   'P 1'
#
loop_
_entity.id
_entity.type
_entity.pdbx_description
1 polymer ?
#
loop_
_entity_poly.entity_id
_entity_poly.type
_entity_poly.pdbx_seq_one_letter_code
_entity_poly.pdbx_strand_id
1 'polypeptide(L)'
;MESICHTLRRDIRQLNSSMVPISIIPPSSTSTTDLNQLDQSFMYTQLLKENLLDMQYNDTAKHEFADFYRAHYAKSDNELKKLREFEQEYDPSKVIWWYSKENFIYQLLNGALRTQNTEIIVRMGFVLRDVHLQIEHLHLEASNCNHFHVYRGQGMSYLEFEKMKNNKGGLLSFNNFLSTSIFSIVPYAFAESALGNPDQVGILFQINIDPSTSMTPFASLDSDSYFKDGEKEILFSMHTIFRIGDIEPIKDRVWAVNLTLTSDSDQELAQLTEYFRKNIEGATSLHRICSLTTMMAEWQTAEVINKALFKTTSNNNLEQITFLNTNLGQINFLKGNYPTSLSYHEKTLQLQQTSLPSNHPSLASTYSNIGLMHKSMGEYSKATSSYEKALEIQQKSLPSNHPDLASTYTSIGVMHKFMGEYSKALSYYEKALEIQQKSLPSNHPDLATTYNTITSVHETMGEYAKAQTAYEKAREITEKPLPSNPPSLANTYNNIGMVHLSMGEHSKALSYYEKTLEIQQTSLPYNHPSLATTCSNIAAVHESTGEYSKALSYYERAFEIQQTSLSSNHPSLATTYNNMGMLHFSMVEYPKALSSYEKAIEIWKEFSEALSYCEKTLKIQQASLPSNHPSLGTTYNNIGMVHDFEGEYSKALSCYEKALEIWQKSLPYNHPSLAITYNNMGMVYQLMGEYLKALSYYEQAREIQLKALPPNNTDLAKTYNNIGMMYQLMGQYSMALTNYENALEIKQKFLLSNHPLLAIHYNNIGSIYWHMKEYLKALPFYEESVNILVKFLPHNYPLLATPYGNLALVLHALGKHSIALAYYEKTLQIMQESLLHNSALVTAFQYKIAKIYEELKRYECAIKHAKCAVDVGHETFDPDHAMIQEYETYLEYLHGKLDFM
;
A
#
# COMPACT_ATOMS: atom_id res chain seq x y z
N MET A 1 -4.11 -52.78 -34.94
CA MET A 1 -3.28 -51.65 -34.51
C MET A 1 -4.23 -50.48 -34.28
N GLU A 2 -4.11 -49.81 -33.16
CA GLU A 2 -5.00 -48.72 -32.75
C GLU A 2 -4.44 -47.38 -33.26
N SER A 3 -5.29 -46.54 -33.90
CA SER A 3 -4.89 -45.22 -34.44
C SER A 3 -4.44 -44.25 -33.33
N ILE A 4 -3.68 -43.19 -33.64
CA ILE A 4 -3.36 -42.08 -32.72
C ILE A 4 -4.56 -41.63 -31.88
N CYS A 5 -5.75 -41.57 -32.47
CA CYS A 5 -6.97 -41.18 -31.75
C CYS A 5 -7.40 -42.13 -30.62
N HIS A 6 -7.00 -43.39 -30.66
CA HIS A 6 -7.29 -44.38 -29.64
C HIS A 6 -6.24 -44.34 -28.50
N THR A 7 -4.97 -44.09 -28.84
CA THR A 7 -3.90 -43.81 -27.85
C THR A 7 -4.16 -42.48 -27.13
N LEU A 8 -4.58 -41.44 -27.86
CA LEU A 8 -5.07 -40.19 -27.30
C LEU A 8 -6.29 -40.42 -26.41
N ARG A 9 -7.26 -41.26 -26.80
CA ARG A 9 -8.41 -41.61 -25.93
C ARG A 9 -8.00 -42.30 -24.62
N ARG A 10 -6.97 -43.14 -24.65
CA ARG A 10 -6.46 -43.85 -23.46
C ARG A 10 -5.76 -42.88 -22.51
N ASP A 11 -4.95 -41.98 -23.04
CA ASP A 11 -4.21 -40.99 -22.24
C ASP A 11 -5.13 -39.85 -21.73
N ILE A 12 -6.19 -39.51 -22.49
CA ILE A 12 -7.26 -38.57 -22.08
C ILE A 12 -8.06 -39.09 -20.88
N ARG A 13 -8.24 -40.41 -20.72
CA ARG A 13 -8.91 -40.98 -19.54
C ARG A 13 -8.08 -40.88 -18.25
N GLN A 14 -6.77 -40.61 -18.34
CA GLN A 14 -5.89 -40.47 -17.19
C GLN A 14 -5.53 -39.01 -16.85
N LEU A 15 -5.81 -38.05 -17.72
CA LEU A 15 -5.49 -36.63 -17.54
C LEU A 15 -6.76 -35.77 -17.67
N ASN A 16 -7.40 -35.49 -16.53
CA ASN A 16 -8.42 -34.44 -16.44
C ASN A 16 -7.87 -33.09 -16.97
N SER A 17 -8.66 -32.38 -17.79
CA SER A 17 -8.45 -31.05 -18.43
C SER A 17 -7.76 -30.98 -19.82
N SER A 18 -8.36 -31.59 -20.85
CA SER A 18 -7.94 -31.48 -22.25
C SER A 18 -8.47 -30.22 -22.97
N MET A 19 -7.95 -29.02 -22.64
CA MET A 19 -8.13 -27.83 -23.48
C MET A 19 -6.79 -27.44 -24.12
N VAL A 20 -6.79 -27.22 -25.44
CA VAL A 20 -5.66 -26.58 -26.12
C VAL A 20 -5.78 -25.08 -25.81
N PRO A 21 -4.73 -24.42 -25.28
CA PRO A 21 -4.79 -23.00 -24.99
C PRO A 21 -4.98 -22.22 -26.29
N ILE A 22 -5.93 -21.28 -26.27
CA ILE A 22 -6.25 -20.41 -27.39
C ILE A 22 -6.14 -18.97 -26.92
N SER A 23 -5.48 -18.15 -27.72
CA SER A 23 -5.42 -16.71 -27.50
C SER A 23 -6.28 -16.00 -28.54
N ILE A 24 -7.06 -15.01 -28.11
CA ILE A 24 -8.01 -14.29 -28.97
C ILE A 24 -7.77 -12.80 -28.88
N ILE A 25 -7.66 -12.17 -30.04
CA ILE A 25 -7.52 -10.72 -30.20
C ILE A 25 -8.78 -10.19 -30.92
N PRO A 26 -9.47 -9.17 -30.37
CA PRO A 26 -10.61 -8.53 -31.03
C PRO A 26 -10.28 -7.98 -32.42
N PRO A 27 -11.26 -7.92 -33.35
CA PRO A 27 -11.09 -7.18 -34.59
C PRO A 27 -10.87 -5.69 -34.31
N SER A 28 -9.96 -5.04 -35.03
CA SER A 28 -9.60 -3.65 -34.74
C SER A 28 -10.70 -2.67 -35.21
N SER A 29 -11.40 -2.03 -34.28
CA SER A 29 -12.08 -0.76 -34.57
C SER A 29 -11.08 0.37 -34.39
N THR A 30 -10.33 0.70 -35.46
CA THR A 30 -9.61 1.98 -35.66
C THR A 30 -9.28 2.80 -34.40
N SER A 31 -8.29 2.38 -33.61
CA SER A 31 -7.30 3.23 -32.94
C SER A 31 -6.41 2.38 -32.05
N THR A 32 -5.11 2.71 -32.04
CA THR A 32 -4.04 2.14 -31.21
C THR A 32 -4.20 2.41 -29.70
N THR A 33 -5.43 2.57 -29.22
CA THR A 33 -5.75 2.91 -27.84
C THR A 33 -6.18 1.63 -27.10
N ASP A 34 -5.36 1.26 -26.13
CA ASP A 34 -5.47 0.12 -25.20
C ASP A 34 -4.91 -1.26 -25.65
N LEU A 35 -3.73 -1.25 -26.28
CA LEU A 35 -2.92 -2.45 -26.53
C LEU A 35 -2.42 -3.15 -25.25
N ASN A 36 -2.49 -2.50 -24.09
CA ASN A 36 -2.22 -3.10 -22.76
C ASN A 36 -3.34 -4.07 -22.32
N GLN A 37 -4.49 -4.08 -23.00
CA GLN A 37 -5.59 -5.01 -22.77
C GLN A 37 -5.53 -6.26 -23.68
N LEU A 38 -4.52 -6.37 -24.56
CA LEU A 38 -4.33 -7.55 -25.41
C LEU A 38 -3.97 -8.78 -24.58
N ASP A 39 -4.41 -9.94 -25.05
CA ASP A 39 -4.11 -11.23 -24.42
C ASP A 39 -2.60 -11.49 -24.42
N GLN A 40 -1.93 -11.27 -23.28
CA GLN A 40 -0.47 -11.38 -23.12
C GLN A 40 0.05 -12.76 -23.55
N SER A 41 -0.79 -13.80 -23.48
CA SER A 41 -0.45 -15.16 -23.91
C SER A 41 -0.21 -15.25 -25.42
N PHE A 42 -0.93 -14.47 -26.23
CA PHE A 42 -0.73 -14.40 -27.69
C PHE A 42 0.71 -13.98 -27.99
N MET A 43 1.18 -12.97 -27.25
CA MET A 43 2.51 -12.42 -27.45
C MET A 43 3.63 -13.29 -26.98
N TYR A 44 3.44 -13.88 -25.81
CA TYR A 44 4.37 -14.83 -25.26
C TYR A 44 4.69 -15.94 -26.27
N THR A 45 3.68 -16.58 -26.85
CA THR A 45 3.92 -17.74 -27.71
C THR A 45 4.55 -17.37 -29.06
N GLN A 46 4.17 -16.23 -29.66
CA GLN A 46 4.82 -15.74 -30.89
C GLN A 46 6.31 -15.48 -30.67
N LEU A 47 6.64 -14.76 -29.61
CA LEU A 47 8.01 -14.37 -29.33
C LEU A 47 8.85 -15.55 -28.83
N LEU A 48 8.25 -16.45 -28.04
CA LEU A 48 8.88 -17.69 -27.64
C LEU A 48 9.25 -18.53 -28.86
N LYS A 49 8.34 -18.66 -29.84
CA LYS A 49 8.62 -19.32 -31.11
C LYS A 49 9.79 -18.67 -31.85
N GLU A 50 9.74 -17.37 -32.14
CA GLU A 50 10.82 -16.65 -32.84
C GLU A 50 12.18 -16.87 -32.16
N ASN A 51 12.22 -16.80 -30.83
CA ASN A 51 13.46 -16.95 -30.09
C ASN A 51 13.99 -18.38 -30.02
N LEU A 52 13.11 -19.39 -29.89
CA LEU A 52 13.50 -20.80 -29.93
C LEU A 52 14.06 -21.19 -31.30
N LEU A 53 13.51 -20.63 -32.38
CA LEU A 53 14.01 -20.86 -33.74
C LEU A 53 15.38 -20.24 -33.99
N ASP A 54 15.63 -19.05 -33.45
CA ASP A 54 16.92 -18.36 -33.54
C ASP A 54 18.04 -18.99 -32.68
N MET A 55 17.72 -19.93 -31.77
CA MET A 55 18.71 -20.53 -30.86
C MET A 55 19.58 -21.61 -31.53
N GLN A 56 20.88 -21.58 -31.22
CA GLN A 56 21.83 -22.63 -31.60
C GLN A 56 21.82 -23.74 -30.55
N TYR A 57 21.26 -24.89 -30.90
CA TYR A 57 21.30 -26.10 -30.07
C TYR A 57 22.49 -26.98 -30.49
N ASN A 58 23.39 -27.25 -29.54
CA ASN A 58 24.49 -28.20 -29.69
C ASN A 58 24.08 -29.57 -29.12
N ASP A 59 24.86 -30.62 -29.38
CA ASP A 59 24.62 -31.98 -28.85
C ASP A 59 24.47 -32.04 -27.32
N THR A 60 25.03 -31.06 -26.61
CA THR A 60 24.89 -30.88 -25.16
C THR A 60 23.44 -30.69 -24.71
N ALA A 61 22.60 -30.01 -25.51
CA ALA A 61 21.20 -29.73 -25.14
C ALA A 61 20.38 -31.02 -25.01
N LYS A 62 20.63 -32.01 -25.87
CA LYS A 62 20.01 -33.34 -25.80
C LYS A 62 20.39 -34.05 -24.50
N HIS A 63 21.65 -33.98 -24.09
CA HIS A 63 22.14 -34.60 -22.86
C HIS A 63 21.59 -33.91 -21.61
N GLU A 64 21.58 -32.58 -21.56
CA GLU A 64 21.01 -31.82 -20.43
C GLU A 64 19.51 -32.10 -20.25
N PHE A 65 18.76 -32.19 -21.34
CA PHE A 65 17.36 -32.58 -21.29
C PHE A 65 17.20 -34.02 -20.77
N ALA A 66 18.04 -34.96 -21.24
CA ALA A 66 17.98 -36.34 -20.78
C ALA A 66 18.27 -36.48 -19.28
N ASP A 67 19.24 -35.72 -18.75
CA ASP A 67 19.54 -35.68 -17.32
C ASP A 67 18.38 -35.10 -16.50
N PHE A 68 17.77 -34.00 -16.97
CA PHE A 68 16.56 -33.43 -16.38
C PHE A 68 15.42 -34.46 -16.33
N TYR A 69 15.15 -35.13 -17.46
CA TYR A 69 14.07 -36.11 -17.56
C TYR A 69 14.34 -37.31 -16.64
N ARG A 70 15.58 -37.79 -16.57
CA ARG A 70 16.02 -38.87 -15.69
C ARG A 70 15.82 -38.51 -14.21
N ALA A 71 16.11 -37.27 -13.81
CA ALA A 71 15.90 -36.82 -12.44
C ALA A 71 14.42 -36.78 -12.03
N HIS A 72 13.52 -36.42 -12.95
CA HIS A 72 12.08 -36.28 -12.66
C HIS A 72 11.31 -37.61 -12.77
N TYR A 73 11.76 -38.54 -13.62
CA TYR A 73 11.05 -39.79 -13.92
C TYR A 73 11.82 -41.06 -13.52
N ALA A 74 12.78 -40.95 -12.60
CA ALA A 74 13.67 -42.03 -12.15
C ALA A 74 12.99 -43.33 -11.67
N LYS A 75 11.69 -43.29 -11.36
CA LYS A 75 10.93 -44.41 -10.77
C LYS A 75 10.21 -45.30 -11.80
N SER A 76 10.26 -44.99 -13.10
CA SER A 76 9.59 -45.77 -14.14
C SER A 76 10.60 -46.39 -15.12
N ASP A 77 10.80 -47.71 -15.02
CA ASP A 77 11.70 -48.45 -15.92
C ASP A 77 11.29 -48.35 -17.40
N ASN A 78 9.99 -48.19 -17.66
CA ASN A 78 9.45 -48.03 -19.01
C ASN A 78 9.84 -46.66 -19.61
N GLU A 79 9.73 -45.58 -18.83
CA GLU A 79 10.12 -44.24 -19.28
C GLU A 79 11.64 -44.12 -19.45
N LEU A 80 12.42 -44.76 -18.58
CA LEU A 80 13.87 -44.82 -18.74
C LEU A 80 14.31 -45.63 -19.97
N LYS A 81 13.53 -46.65 -20.38
CA LYS A 81 13.78 -47.38 -21.64
C LYS A 81 13.54 -46.51 -22.86
N LYS A 82 12.42 -45.77 -22.90
CA LYS A 82 12.12 -44.80 -23.96
C LYS A 82 13.17 -43.69 -24.03
N LEU A 83 13.68 -43.21 -22.88
CA LEU A 83 14.75 -42.23 -22.83
C LEU A 83 16.06 -42.74 -23.45
N ARG A 84 16.47 -43.98 -23.14
CA ARG A 84 17.69 -44.56 -23.73
C ARG A 84 17.61 -44.69 -25.25
N GLU A 85 16.44 -45.07 -25.77
CA GLU A 85 16.17 -45.12 -27.20
C GLU A 85 16.30 -43.72 -27.83
N PHE A 86 15.73 -42.70 -27.19
CA PHE A 86 15.86 -41.31 -27.61
C PHE A 86 17.32 -40.83 -27.61
N GLU A 87 18.10 -41.12 -26.56
CA GLU A 87 19.51 -40.70 -26.47
C GLU A 87 20.37 -41.28 -27.62
N GLN A 88 20.09 -42.53 -28.03
CA GLN A 88 20.86 -43.28 -29.03
C GLN A 88 20.38 -43.05 -30.47
N GLU A 89 19.07 -42.94 -30.70
CA GLU A 89 18.48 -43.01 -32.04
C GLU A 89 17.77 -41.71 -32.49
N TYR A 90 17.69 -40.67 -31.65
CA TYR A 90 17.07 -39.40 -32.05
C TYR A 90 17.77 -38.79 -33.27
N ASP A 91 16.98 -38.52 -34.30
CA ASP A 91 17.40 -37.98 -35.58
C ASP A 91 16.54 -36.75 -35.90
N PRO A 92 17.12 -35.54 -35.93
CA PRO A 92 16.40 -34.31 -36.26
C PRO A 92 15.68 -34.36 -37.61
N SER A 93 16.19 -35.12 -38.58
CA SER A 93 15.58 -35.23 -39.93
C SER A 93 14.28 -36.05 -39.95
N LYS A 94 13.97 -36.77 -38.87
CA LYS A 94 12.76 -37.60 -38.71
C LYS A 94 12.00 -37.23 -37.43
N VAL A 95 12.05 -35.97 -37.04
CA VAL A 95 11.48 -35.54 -35.76
C VAL A 95 9.95 -35.65 -35.71
N ILE A 96 9.22 -35.49 -36.82
CA ILE A 96 7.77 -35.73 -36.90
C ILE A 96 7.43 -37.20 -36.62
N TRP A 97 8.27 -38.14 -37.08
CA TRP A 97 8.14 -39.55 -36.73
C TRP A 97 8.33 -39.76 -35.21
N TRP A 98 9.34 -39.10 -34.63
CA TRP A 98 9.57 -39.12 -33.18
C TRP A 98 8.43 -38.47 -32.39
N TYR A 99 7.84 -37.40 -32.92
CA TYR A 99 6.74 -36.67 -32.31
C TYR A 99 5.41 -37.45 -32.38
N SER A 100 5.19 -38.25 -33.43
CA SER A 100 3.98 -39.07 -33.58
C SER A 100 4.06 -40.44 -32.90
N LYS A 101 5.27 -40.94 -32.62
CA LYS A 101 5.49 -42.21 -31.92
C LYS A 101 4.98 -42.19 -30.47
N GLU A 102 4.52 -43.33 -29.96
CA GLU A 102 4.14 -43.50 -28.55
C GLU A 102 5.36 -43.39 -27.60
N ASN A 103 5.74 -42.16 -27.26
CA ASN A 103 6.83 -41.83 -26.35
C ASN A 103 6.50 -40.56 -25.53
N PHE A 104 7.48 -40.07 -24.76
CA PHE A 104 7.30 -38.91 -23.89
C PHE A 104 7.31 -37.56 -24.64
N ILE A 105 7.81 -37.48 -25.89
CA ILE A 105 8.02 -36.21 -26.60
C ILE A 105 6.71 -35.47 -26.80
N TYR A 106 5.71 -36.14 -27.39
CA TYR A 106 4.40 -35.54 -27.64
C TYR A 106 3.74 -35.05 -26.36
N GLN A 107 3.68 -35.92 -25.34
CA GLN A 107 2.98 -35.64 -24.09
C GLN A 107 3.66 -34.52 -23.30
N LEU A 108 5.00 -34.55 -23.20
CA LEU A 108 5.77 -33.59 -22.44
C LEU A 108 5.79 -32.22 -23.11
N LEU A 109 6.00 -32.18 -24.44
CA LEU A 109 6.06 -30.93 -25.19
C LEU A 109 4.69 -30.24 -25.25
N ASN A 110 3.63 -30.97 -25.64
CA ASN A 110 2.28 -30.39 -25.70
C ASN A 110 1.72 -30.10 -24.30
N GLY A 111 2.08 -30.91 -23.31
CA GLY A 111 1.77 -30.66 -21.90
C GLY A 111 2.38 -29.35 -21.42
N ALA A 112 3.67 -29.14 -21.70
CA ALA A 112 4.39 -27.94 -21.33
C ALA A 112 3.88 -26.70 -22.05
N LEU A 113 3.62 -26.76 -23.35
CA LEU A 113 3.03 -25.64 -24.10
C LEU A 113 1.61 -25.31 -23.60
N ARG A 114 0.81 -26.32 -23.22
CA ARG A 114 -0.51 -26.14 -22.61
C ARG A 114 -0.46 -25.45 -21.26
N THR A 115 0.45 -25.88 -20.37
CA THR A 115 0.58 -25.30 -19.03
C THR A 115 1.55 -24.13 -18.98
N GLN A 116 2.05 -23.65 -20.13
CA GLN A 116 3.12 -22.65 -20.24
C GLN A 116 4.32 -22.94 -19.34
N ASN A 117 4.72 -24.22 -19.23
CA ASN A 117 5.89 -24.61 -18.44
C ASN A 117 7.17 -24.20 -19.19
N THR A 118 7.62 -22.97 -18.95
CA THR A 118 8.76 -22.35 -19.63
C THR A 118 10.05 -23.17 -19.48
N GLU A 119 10.29 -23.82 -18.33
CA GLU A 119 11.48 -24.65 -18.14
C GLU A 119 11.53 -25.83 -19.11
N ILE A 120 10.44 -26.60 -19.21
CA ILE A 120 10.38 -27.74 -20.13
C ILE A 120 10.41 -27.25 -21.58
N ILE A 121 9.70 -26.16 -21.92
CA ILE A 121 9.68 -25.61 -23.28
C ILE A 121 11.11 -25.21 -23.73
N VAL A 122 11.86 -24.50 -22.87
CA VAL A 122 13.23 -24.09 -23.18
C VAL A 122 14.16 -25.30 -23.32
N ARG A 123 14.08 -26.29 -22.40
CA ARG A 123 14.90 -27.50 -22.46
C ARG A 123 14.59 -28.38 -23.67
N MET A 124 13.33 -28.44 -24.09
CA MET A 124 12.89 -29.14 -25.30
C MET A 124 12.95 -28.27 -26.56
N GLY A 125 13.52 -27.06 -26.47
CA GLY A 125 13.52 -26.11 -27.56
C GLY A 125 14.15 -26.63 -28.85
N PHE A 126 15.15 -27.51 -28.74
CA PHE A 126 15.76 -28.19 -29.89
C PHE A 126 14.75 -29.07 -30.65
N VAL A 127 13.96 -29.88 -29.93
CA VAL A 127 12.91 -30.71 -30.54
C VAL A 127 11.84 -29.83 -31.19
N LEU A 128 11.43 -28.76 -30.50
CA LEU A 128 10.43 -27.82 -31.01
C LEU A 128 10.89 -27.13 -32.30
N ARG A 129 12.16 -26.68 -32.34
CA ARG A 129 12.78 -26.11 -33.53
C ARG A 129 12.85 -27.15 -34.65
N ASP A 130 13.34 -28.35 -34.35
CA ASP A 130 13.46 -29.40 -35.36
C ASP A 130 12.07 -29.74 -35.95
N VAL A 131 11.02 -29.87 -35.12
CA VAL A 131 9.63 -30.11 -35.59
C VAL A 131 9.17 -28.98 -36.49
N HIS A 132 9.41 -27.72 -36.10
CA HIS A 132 9.05 -26.56 -36.91
C HIS A 132 9.76 -26.58 -38.28
N LEU A 133 11.08 -26.81 -38.30
CA LEU A 133 11.87 -26.84 -39.53
C LEU A 133 11.45 -27.99 -40.45
N GLN A 134 11.11 -29.16 -39.90
CA GLN A 134 10.59 -30.26 -40.71
C GLN A 134 9.20 -29.94 -41.29
N ILE A 135 8.33 -29.26 -40.52
CA ILE A 135 7.03 -28.79 -41.04
C ILE A 135 7.24 -27.80 -42.19
N GLU A 136 8.15 -26.85 -42.04
CA GLU A 136 8.49 -25.87 -43.08
C GLU A 136 9.05 -26.55 -44.34
N HIS A 137 9.94 -27.53 -44.18
CA HIS A 137 10.48 -28.30 -45.30
C HIS A 137 9.38 -29.04 -46.08
N LEU A 138 8.51 -29.77 -45.37
CA LEU A 138 7.39 -30.50 -45.99
C LEU A 138 6.34 -29.56 -46.59
N HIS A 139 6.16 -28.38 -46.01
CA HIS A 139 5.28 -27.35 -46.56
C HIS A 139 5.75 -26.87 -47.94
N LEU A 140 7.06 -26.63 -48.09
CA LEU A 140 7.66 -26.26 -49.37
C LEU A 140 7.46 -27.33 -50.44
N GLU A 141 7.55 -28.62 -50.07
CA GLU A 141 7.29 -29.75 -50.98
C GLU A 141 5.80 -29.86 -51.37
N ALA A 142 4.89 -29.44 -50.50
CA ALA A 142 3.44 -29.49 -50.69
C ALA A 142 2.81 -28.24 -51.36
N SER A 143 3.60 -27.20 -51.64
CA SER A 143 3.17 -25.85 -52.08
C SER A 143 2.39 -25.76 -53.41
N ASN A 144 2.11 -26.88 -54.08
CA ASN A 144 1.28 -26.98 -55.30
C ASN A 144 -0.16 -27.50 -55.04
N CYS A 145 -0.65 -27.51 -53.80
CA CYS A 145 -1.98 -28.03 -53.47
C CYS A 145 -3.11 -27.00 -53.68
N ASN A 146 -4.26 -27.46 -54.19
CA ASN A 146 -5.49 -26.67 -54.28
C ASN A 146 -6.09 -26.40 -52.88
N HIS A 147 -6.96 -25.39 -52.76
CA HIS A 147 -7.72 -25.07 -51.54
C HIS A 147 -8.33 -26.32 -50.89
N PHE A 148 -8.17 -26.47 -49.57
CA PHE A 148 -8.68 -27.63 -48.84
C PHE A 148 -9.15 -27.27 -47.42
N HIS A 149 -9.91 -28.20 -46.82
CA HIS A 149 -10.50 -28.05 -45.50
C HIS A 149 -9.97 -29.09 -44.53
N VAL A 150 -9.77 -28.67 -43.29
CA VAL A 150 -9.43 -29.58 -42.17
C VAL A 150 -10.30 -29.28 -40.96
N TYR A 151 -10.39 -30.26 -40.07
CA TYR A 151 -11.30 -30.26 -38.93
C TYR A 151 -10.54 -30.55 -37.63
N ARG A 152 -10.93 -29.85 -36.57
CA ARG A 152 -10.43 -30.08 -35.20
C ARG A 152 -11.58 -29.93 -34.22
N GLY A 153 -11.78 -30.91 -33.34
CA GLY A 153 -12.86 -30.84 -32.34
C GLY A 153 -12.37 -30.99 -30.92
N GLN A 154 -12.87 -30.17 -30.00
CA GLN A 154 -12.47 -30.16 -28.59
C GLN A 154 -13.56 -29.57 -27.69
N GLY A 155 -13.41 -29.75 -26.38
CA GLY A 155 -14.15 -28.98 -25.39
C GLY A 155 -13.55 -27.59 -25.19
N MET A 156 -14.39 -26.62 -24.85
CA MET A 156 -14.01 -25.25 -24.48
C MET A 156 -14.87 -24.80 -23.30
N SER A 157 -14.31 -24.01 -22.38
CA SER A 157 -15.11 -23.48 -21.27
C SER A 157 -16.16 -22.50 -21.82
N TYR A 158 -17.30 -22.39 -21.14
CA TYR A 158 -18.34 -21.44 -21.57
C TYR A 158 -17.81 -20.00 -21.65
N LEU A 159 -16.93 -19.59 -20.73
CA LEU A 159 -16.34 -18.26 -20.70
C LEU A 159 -15.45 -17.99 -21.92
N GLU A 160 -14.56 -18.93 -22.28
CA GLU A 160 -13.71 -18.80 -23.46
C GLU A 160 -14.53 -18.82 -24.75
N PHE A 161 -15.59 -19.62 -24.79
CA PHE A 161 -16.51 -19.66 -25.94
C PHE A 161 -17.23 -18.32 -26.13
N GLU A 162 -17.75 -17.72 -25.07
CA GLU A 162 -18.38 -16.39 -25.14
C GLU A 162 -17.36 -15.31 -25.52
N LYS A 163 -16.11 -15.39 -25.01
CA LYS A 163 -15.01 -14.52 -25.47
C LYS A 163 -14.79 -14.67 -26.98
N MET A 164 -14.69 -15.90 -27.50
CA MET A 164 -14.51 -16.15 -28.93
C MET A 164 -15.68 -15.62 -29.76
N LYS A 165 -16.91 -15.85 -29.30
CA LYS A 165 -18.13 -15.41 -29.98
C LYS A 165 -18.24 -13.90 -30.06
N ASN A 166 -17.87 -13.19 -28.99
CA ASN A 166 -17.86 -11.73 -28.95
C ASN A 166 -16.74 -11.09 -29.80
N ASN A 167 -15.71 -11.87 -30.17
CA ASN A 167 -14.56 -11.42 -30.96
C ASN A 167 -14.57 -11.98 -32.39
N LYS A 168 -15.76 -12.26 -32.94
CA LYS A 168 -15.93 -12.64 -34.35
C LYS A 168 -15.26 -11.62 -35.29
N GLY A 169 -14.50 -12.09 -36.27
CA GLY A 169 -13.69 -11.27 -37.18
C GLY A 169 -12.28 -10.95 -36.65
N GLY A 170 -12.01 -11.21 -35.37
CA GLY A 170 -10.71 -11.07 -34.74
C GLY A 170 -9.74 -12.22 -35.04
N LEU A 171 -8.57 -12.17 -34.41
CA LEU A 171 -7.50 -13.17 -34.58
C LEU A 171 -7.55 -14.22 -33.47
N LEU A 172 -7.27 -15.46 -33.82
CA LEU A 172 -7.22 -16.62 -32.93
C LEU A 172 -5.90 -17.36 -33.17
N SER A 173 -5.12 -17.60 -32.11
CA SER A 173 -3.91 -18.41 -32.21
C SER A 173 -4.02 -19.65 -31.33
N PHE A 174 -3.57 -20.79 -31.88
CA PHE A 174 -3.33 -21.99 -31.09
C PHE A 174 -1.89 -21.97 -30.59
N ASN A 175 -1.70 -21.97 -29.26
CA ASN A 175 -0.37 -21.82 -28.67
C ASN A 175 0.47 -23.13 -28.67
N ASN A 176 0.02 -24.14 -29.41
CA ASN A 176 0.66 -25.46 -29.56
C ASN A 176 0.79 -25.82 -31.05
N PHE A 177 1.54 -26.89 -31.36
CA PHE A 177 1.40 -27.57 -32.64
C PHE A 177 -0.03 -28.09 -32.80
N LEU A 178 -0.69 -27.72 -33.89
CA LEU A 178 -2.10 -28.04 -34.10
C LEU A 178 -2.22 -29.21 -35.09
N SER A 179 -2.52 -30.40 -34.57
CA SER A 179 -2.94 -31.53 -35.42
C SER A 179 -4.42 -31.38 -35.80
N THR A 180 -4.71 -31.57 -37.07
CA THR A 180 -6.04 -31.48 -37.66
C THR A 180 -6.28 -32.66 -38.59
N SER A 181 -7.54 -33.04 -38.81
CA SER A 181 -7.89 -34.13 -39.72
C SER A 181 -8.60 -33.61 -40.96
N ILE A 182 -8.34 -34.24 -42.11
CA ILE A 182 -9.10 -33.96 -43.34
C ILE A 182 -10.55 -34.49 -43.22
N PHE A 183 -10.81 -35.42 -42.30
CA PHE A 183 -12.14 -35.98 -42.05
C PHE A 183 -12.79 -35.38 -40.79
N SER A 184 -14.07 -35.03 -40.87
CA SER A 184 -14.80 -34.40 -39.77
C SER A 184 -15.28 -35.37 -38.68
N ILE A 185 -15.37 -36.68 -38.97
CA ILE A 185 -16.02 -37.67 -38.09
C ILE A 185 -15.34 -37.76 -36.71
N VAL A 186 -14.02 -37.91 -36.71
CA VAL A 186 -13.25 -38.08 -35.47
C VAL A 186 -13.16 -36.78 -34.67
N PRO A 187 -12.82 -35.61 -35.28
CA PRO A 187 -12.96 -34.31 -34.65
C PRO A 187 -14.34 -34.06 -34.03
N TYR A 188 -15.42 -34.35 -34.76
CA TYR A 188 -16.78 -34.17 -34.23
C TYR A 188 -17.03 -35.01 -32.97
N ALA A 189 -16.59 -36.27 -32.95
CA ALA A 189 -16.69 -37.11 -31.76
C ALA A 189 -15.90 -36.55 -30.55
N PHE A 190 -14.77 -35.87 -30.79
CA PHE A 190 -14.05 -35.16 -29.73
C PHE A 190 -14.82 -33.93 -29.22
N ALA A 191 -15.44 -33.15 -30.11
CA ALA A 191 -16.30 -32.04 -29.70
C ALA A 191 -17.49 -32.53 -28.85
N GLU A 192 -18.16 -33.62 -29.27
CA GLU A 192 -19.26 -34.20 -28.50
C GLU A 192 -18.83 -34.74 -27.13
N SER A 193 -17.60 -35.24 -27.01
CA SER A 193 -17.10 -35.77 -25.72
C SER A 193 -17.05 -34.72 -24.61
N ALA A 194 -16.98 -33.42 -24.96
CA ALA A 194 -16.98 -32.31 -24.01
C ALA A 194 -18.32 -32.17 -23.26
N LEU A 195 -19.42 -32.71 -23.82
CA LEU A 195 -20.74 -32.66 -23.20
C LEU A 195 -20.83 -33.39 -21.85
N GLY A 196 -19.85 -34.24 -21.54
CA GLY A 196 -19.70 -34.89 -20.24
C GLY A 196 -19.40 -33.92 -19.09
N ASN A 197 -18.98 -32.68 -19.38
CA ASN A 197 -18.81 -31.61 -18.40
C ASN A 197 -19.90 -30.53 -18.59
N PRO A 198 -20.68 -30.18 -17.56
CA PRO A 198 -21.70 -29.13 -17.65
C PRO A 198 -21.13 -27.74 -17.97
N ASP A 199 -19.90 -27.44 -17.54
CA ASP A 199 -19.27 -26.12 -17.68
C ASP A 199 -18.54 -25.92 -19.02
N GLN A 200 -18.66 -26.89 -19.94
CA GLN A 200 -18.02 -26.88 -21.24
C GLN A 200 -19.02 -26.94 -22.39
N VAL A 201 -18.59 -26.43 -23.53
CA VAL A 201 -19.22 -26.60 -24.83
C VAL A 201 -18.29 -27.38 -25.77
N GLY A 202 -18.86 -28.16 -26.66
CA GLY A 202 -18.13 -28.80 -27.75
C GLY A 202 -17.92 -27.83 -28.90
N ILE A 203 -16.69 -27.71 -29.38
CA ILE A 203 -16.34 -26.88 -30.53
C ILE A 203 -15.78 -27.77 -31.63
N LEU A 204 -16.35 -27.66 -32.83
CA LEU A 204 -15.80 -28.20 -34.07
C LEU A 204 -15.26 -27.03 -34.92
N PHE A 205 -13.95 -26.85 -34.92
CA PHE A 205 -13.28 -25.93 -35.82
C PHE A 205 -13.26 -26.50 -37.24
N GLN A 206 -13.73 -25.69 -38.18
CA GLN A 206 -13.68 -25.93 -39.62
C GLN A 206 -12.69 -24.93 -40.21
N ILE A 207 -11.51 -25.42 -40.61
CA ILE A 207 -10.39 -24.57 -40.99
C ILE A 207 -10.25 -24.60 -42.51
N ASN A 208 -10.39 -23.42 -43.13
CA ASN A 208 -10.22 -23.21 -44.55
C ASN A 208 -8.78 -22.80 -44.83
N ILE A 209 -8.10 -23.57 -45.69
CA ILE A 209 -6.69 -23.37 -46.00
C ILE A 209 -6.55 -23.04 -47.47
N ASP A 210 -6.00 -21.86 -47.74
CA ASP A 210 -5.56 -21.45 -49.06
C ASP A 210 -4.03 -21.30 -49.07
N PRO A 211 -3.29 -22.32 -49.53
CA PRO A 211 -1.83 -22.31 -49.55
C PRO A 211 -1.23 -21.19 -50.43
N SER A 212 -2.02 -20.59 -51.34
CA SER A 212 -1.54 -19.53 -52.23
C SER A 212 -1.42 -18.15 -51.58
N THR A 213 -1.99 -17.99 -50.38
CA THR A 213 -2.14 -16.68 -49.71
C THR A 213 -1.38 -16.56 -48.39
N SER A 214 -0.84 -17.66 -47.84
CA SER A 214 -0.22 -17.71 -46.53
C SER A 214 1.09 -18.47 -46.56
N MET A 215 2.16 -17.89 -46.02
CA MET A 215 3.45 -18.55 -45.81
C MET A 215 3.48 -19.35 -44.49
N THR A 216 2.34 -19.52 -43.82
CA THR A 216 2.28 -20.26 -42.56
C THR A 216 2.52 -21.75 -42.79
N PRO A 217 3.60 -22.35 -42.23
CA PRO A 217 3.98 -23.70 -42.58
C PRO A 217 3.06 -24.74 -41.93
N PHE A 218 2.66 -25.72 -42.74
CA PHE A 218 1.92 -26.92 -42.33
C PHE A 218 2.43 -28.15 -43.09
N ALA A 219 2.30 -29.33 -42.49
CA ALA A 219 2.78 -30.58 -43.07
C ALA A 219 1.71 -31.67 -43.05
N SER A 220 1.65 -32.46 -44.12
CA SER A 220 0.88 -33.70 -44.16
C SER A 220 1.64 -34.81 -43.45
N LEU A 221 0.98 -35.53 -42.53
CA LEU A 221 1.58 -36.60 -41.75
C LEU A 221 1.53 -38.00 -42.43
N ASP A 222 1.01 -38.05 -43.66
CA ASP A 222 0.72 -39.29 -44.40
C ASP A 222 1.96 -40.19 -44.62
N SER A 223 3.12 -39.59 -44.90
CA SER A 223 4.37 -40.31 -45.22
C SER A 223 5.40 -40.34 -44.08
N ASP A 224 5.33 -39.39 -43.15
CA ASP A 224 6.41 -39.10 -42.20
C ASP A 224 6.05 -39.41 -40.74
N SER A 225 4.81 -39.82 -40.47
CA SER A 225 4.38 -40.27 -39.15
C SER A 225 4.91 -41.67 -38.81
N TYR A 226 4.87 -42.00 -37.51
CA TYR A 226 5.17 -43.34 -37.01
C TYR A 226 4.24 -44.42 -37.58
N PHE A 227 3.00 -44.05 -37.91
CA PHE A 227 1.95 -44.97 -38.31
C PHE A 227 1.99 -45.18 -39.83
N LYS A 228 2.31 -46.41 -40.24
CA LYS A 228 2.53 -46.78 -41.65
C LYS A 228 1.26 -46.82 -42.51
N ASP A 229 0.07 -46.69 -41.91
CA ASP A 229 -1.23 -46.82 -42.59
C ASP A 229 -1.78 -45.49 -43.15
N GLY A 230 -0.93 -44.45 -43.26
CA GLY A 230 -1.28 -43.19 -43.92
C GLY A 230 -2.22 -42.32 -43.09
N GLU A 231 -1.66 -41.51 -42.20
CA GLU A 231 -2.44 -40.58 -41.40
C GLU A 231 -2.86 -39.38 -42.25
N LYS A 232 -4.18 -39.25 -42.52
CA LYS A 232 -4.77 -38.09 -43.19
C LYS A 232 -4.92 -36.90 -42.24
N GLU A 233 -3.82 -36.56 -41.59
CA GLU A 233 -3.68 -35.45 -40.66
C GLU A 233 -2.76 -34.36 -41.22
N ILE A 234 -3.12 -33.12 -40.92
CA ILE A 234 -2.33 -31.93 -41.23
C ILE A 234 -1.87 -31.33 -39.91
N LEU A 235 -0.56 -31.19 -39.75
CA LEU A 235 0.09 -30.60 -38.60
C LEU A 235 0.53 -29.18 -38.92
N PHE A 236 0.00 -28.21 -38.16
CA PHE A 236 0.47 -26.84 -38.22
C PHE A 236 1.56 -26.59 -37.20
N SER A 237 2.49 -25.70 -37.56
CA SER A 237 3.48 -25.17 -36.61
C SER A 237 2.80 -24.53 -35.38
N MET A 238 3.53 -24.49 -34.26
CA MET A 238 3.11 -23.71 -33.09
C MET A 238 2.84 -22.24 -33.43
N HIS A 239 1.91 -21.63 -32.69
CA HIS A 239 1.45 -20.25 -32.86
C HIS A 239 0.99 -19.96 -34.30
N THR A 240 0.19 -20.87 -34.86
CA THR A 240 -0.49 -20.60 -36.13
C THR A 240 -1.72 -19.74 -35.85
N ILE A 241 -1.87 -18.67 -36.63
CA ILE A 241 -2.88 -17.63 -36.43
C ILE A 241 -3.97 -17.81 -37.49
N PHE A 242 -5.22 -17.70 -37.03
CA PHE A 242 -6.43 -17.84 -37.82
C PHE A 242 -7.34 -16.63 -37.58
N ARG A 243 -8.17 -16.31 -38.55
CA ARG A 243 -9.24 -15.32 -38.39
C ARG A 243 -10.56 -16.03 -38.07
N ILE A 244 -11.26 -15.52 -37.06
CA ILE A 244 -12.53 -16.09 -36.59
C ILE A 244 -13.65 -15.70 -37.56
N GLY A 245 -14.21 -16.69 -38.25
CA GLY A 245 -15.35 -16.55 -39.15
C GLY A 245 -16.70 -16.76 -38.45
N ASP A 246 -17.64 -17.35 -39.18
CA ASP A 246 -18.97 -17.67 -38.67
C ASP A 246 -18.95 -18.75 -37.58
N ILE A 247 -19.86 -18.62 -36.61
CA ILE A 247 -20.03 -19.56 -35.50
C ILE A 247 -21.50 -20.01 -35.51
N GLU A 248 -21.73 -21.30 -35.71
CA GLU A 248 -23.05 -21.87 -35.93
C GLU A 248 -23.33 -23.03 -34.96
N PRO A 249 -24.55 -23.15 -34.40
CA PRO A 249 -24.90 -24.29 -33.56
C PRO A 249 -25.09 -25.55 -34.43
N ILE A 250 -24.43 -26.66 -34.06
CA ILE A 250 -24.65 -27.97 -34.67
C ILE A 250 -25.71 -28.74 -33.87
N LYS A 251 -25.57 -28.72 -32.55
CA LYS A 251 -26.40 -29.43 -31.57
C LYS A 251 -26.39 -28.65 -30.26
N ASP A 252 -27.28 -29.01 -29.33
CA ASP A 252 -27.24 -28.44 -27.98
C ASP A 252 -25.83 -28.55 -27.36
N ARG A 253 -25.27 -27.38 -26.99
CA ARG A 253 -23.89 -27.19 -26.50
C ARG A 253 -22.76 -27.67 -27.42
N VAL A 254 -23.01 -27.86 -28.73
CA VAL A 254 -21.97 -28.16 -29.73
C VAL A 254 -22.04 -27.18 -30.91
N TRP A 255 -20.93 -26.50 -31.20
CA TRP A 255 -20.85 -25.40 -32.16
C TRP A 255 -19.80 -25.66 -33.24
N ALA A 256 -20.10 -25.28 -34.47
CA ALA A 256 -19.15 -25.17 -35.57
C ALA A 256 -18.53 -23.77 -35.54
N VAL A 257 -17.22 -23.68 -35.70
CA VAL A 257 -16.49 -22.41 -35.77
C VAL A 257 -15.64 -22.41 -37.03
N ASN A 258 -15.96 -21.51 -37.96
CA ASN A 258 -15.20 -21.34 -39.19
C ASN A 258 -13.94 -20.54 -38.89
N LEU A 259 -12.79 -21.06 -39.30
CA LEU A 259 -11.49 -20.41 -39.20
C LEU A 259 -10.88 -20.30 -40.59
N THR A 260 -10.30 -19.15 -40.90
CA THR A 260 -9.51 -18.96 -42.12
C THR A 260 -8.06 -18.70 -41.74
N LEU A 261 -7.13 -19.42 -42.35
CA LEU A 261 -5.70 -19.17 -42.16
C LEU A 261 -5.36 -17.74 -42.60
N THR A 262 -4.63 -16.99 -41.78
CA THR A 262 -4.29 -15.59 -42.10
C THR A 262 -3.31 -15.51 -43.27
N SER A 263 -3.50 -14.53 -44.16
CA SER A 263 -2.58 -14.27 -45.28
C SER A 263 -1.39 -13.41 -44.85
N ASP A 264 -0.32 -13.43 -45.64
CA ASP A 264 0.85 -12.57 -45.37
C ASP A 264 0.55 -11.08 -45.57
N SER A 265 -0.55 -10.77 -46.23
CA SER A 265 -1.07 -9.42 -46.47
C SER A 265 -2.00 -8.91 -45.35
N ASP A 266 -2.18 -9.67 -44.27
CA ASP A 266 -3.04 -9.30 -43.14
C ASP A 266 -2.46 -8.08 -42.39
N GLN A 267 -3.07 -6.90 -42.62
CA GLN A 267 -2.57 -5.63 -42.09
C GLN A 267 -2.64 -5.56 -40.56
N GLU A 268 -3.64 -6.19 -39.93
CA GLU A 268 -3.79 -6.19 -38.47
C GLU A 268 -2.65 -7.01 -37.85
N LEU A 269 -2.38 -8.20 -38.40
CA LEU A 269 -1.28 -9.05 -37.93
C LEU A 269 0.09 -8.40 -38.15
N ALA A 270 0.30 -7.72 -39.29
CA ALA A 270 1.56 -7.04 -39.59
C ALA A 270 1.85 -5.88 -38.61
N GLN A 271 0.86 -5.02 -38.37
CA GLN A 271 0.98 -3.91 -37.41
C GLN A 271 1.24 -4.41 -35.99
N LEU A 272 0.54 -5.49 -35.62
CA LEU A 272 0.68 -6.12 -34.32
C LEU A 272 2.11 -6.66 -34.15
N THR A 273 2.61 -7.41 -35.14
CA THR A 273 3.97 -7.96 -35.15
C THR A 273 5.05 -6.86 -35.07
N GLU A 274 4.88 -5.76 -35.80
CA GLU A 274 5.84 -4.63 -35.79
C GLU A 274 5.86 -3.91 -34.44
N TYR A 275 4.68 -3.64 -33.86
CA TYR A 275 4.55 -3.04 -32.54
C TYR A 275 5.29 -3.86 -31.48
N PHE A 276 5.13 -5.17 -31.51
CA PHE A 276 5.75 -6.05 -30.53
C PHE A 276 7.26 -6.21 -30.70
N ARG A 277 7.77 -6.18 -31.94
CA ARG A 277 9.22 -6.11 -32.19
C ARG A 277 9.84 -4.82 -31.68
N LYS A 278 9.09 -3.71 -31.70
CA LYS A 278 9.56 -2.41 -31.21
C LYS A 278 9.64 -2.32 -29.68
N ASN A 279 8.81 -3.08 -28.95
CA ASN A 279 8.75 -3.06 -27.49
C ASN A 279 9.72 -4.03 -26.80
N ILE A 280 10.44 -4.86 -27.55
CA ILE A 280 11.42 -5.82 -27.01
C ILE A 280 12.78 -5.56 -27.68
N GLU A 281 13.54 -4.63 -27.13
CA GLU A 281 14.90 -4.35 -27.56
C GLU A 281 15.88 -5.42 -27.05
N GLY A 282 16.74 -5.92 -27.95
CA GLY A 282 17.81 -6.85 -27.61
C GLY A 282 18.55 -7.36 -28.86
N ALA A 283 19.89 -7.23 -28.88
CA ALA A 283 20.73 -7.57 -30.03
C ALA A 283 20.82 -9.08 -30.34
N THR A 284 20.36 -9.95 -29.44
CA THR A 284 20.40 -11.42 -29.59
C THR A 284 19.09 -12.08 -29.13
N SER A 285 18.80 -13.31 -29.60
CA SER A 285 17.65 -14.13 -29.16
C SER A 285 17.63 -14.34 -27.63
N LEU A 286 18.81 -14.42 -27.01
CA LEU A 286 18.96 -14.54 -25.56
C LEU A 286 18.51 -13.28 -24.80
N HIS A 287 18.72 -12.08 -25.35
CA HIS A 287 18.26 -10.82 -24.72
C HIS A 287 16.73 -10.78 -24.68
N ARG A 288 16.08 -11.20 -25.77
CA ARG A 288 14.63 -11.20 -25.90
C ARG A 288 13.98 -12.20 -24.92
N ILE A 289 14.55 -13.40 -24.73
CA ILE A 289 14.07 -14.40 -23.74
C ILE A 289 14.19 -13.90 -22.29
N CYS A 290 15.30 -13.25 -21.93
CA CYS A 290 15.46 -12.71 -20.58
C CYS A 290 14.49 -11.56 -20.28
N SER A 291 14.25 -10.66 -21.24
CA SER A 291 13.22 -9.62 -21.12
C SER A 291 11.82 -10.23 -21.00
N LEU A 292 11.52 -11.25 -21.80
CA LEU A 292 10.23 -11.96 -21.76
C LEU A 292 9.97 -12.65 -20.42
N THR A 293 10.91 -13.44 -19.92
CA THR A 293 10.75 -14.15 -18.63
C THR A 293 10.67 -13.20 -17.44
N THR A 294 11.30 -12.03 -17.52
CA THR A 294 11.15 -10.94 -16.54
C THR A 294 9.77 -10.27 -16.62
N MET A 295 9.25 -10.03 -17.83
CA MET A 295 7.90 -9.48 -18.01
C MET A 295 6.80 -10.42 -17.49
N MET A 296 7.03 -11.73 -17.50
CA MET A 296 6.08 -12.75 -17.01
C MET A 296 6.04 -12.90 -15.48
N ALA A 297 6.89 -12.19 -14.74
CA ALA A 297 7.01 -12.36 -13.29
C ALA A 297 7.37 -13.78 -12.81
N GLU A 298 7.89 -14.64 -13.69
CA GLU A 298 8.39 -15.98 -13.36
C GLU A 298 9.86 -15.93 -12.91
N TRP A 299 10.12 -15.20 -11.83
CA TRP A 299 11.47 -14.82 -11.39
C TRP A 299 12.40 -16.00 -11.13
N GLN A 300 11.85 -17.14 -10.68
CA GLN A 300 12.61 -18.38 -10.44
C GLN A 300 13.05 -19.03 -11.75
N THR A 301 12.18 -19.10 -12.75
CA THR A 301 12.50 -19.61 -14.08
C THR A 301 13.51 -18.70 -14.77
N ALA A 302 13.30 -17.38 -14.70
CA ALA A 302 14.23 -16.38 -15.22
C ALA A 302 15.63 -16.50 -14.59
N GLU A 303 15.70 -16.76 -13.27
CA GLU A 303 16.96 -16.96 -12.57
C GLU A 303 17.66 -18.27 -13.00
N VAL A 304 16.92 -19.37 -13.15
CA VAL A 304 17.47 -20.67 -13.60
C VAL A 304 18.02 -20.56 -15.02
N ILE A 305 17.26 -19.92 -15.92
CA ILE A 305 17.67 -19.70 -17.31
C ILE A 305 18.91 -18.79 -17.36
N ASN A 306 18.90 -17.66 -16.66
CA ASN A 306 20.07 -16.77 -16.62
C ASN A 306 21.32 -17.46 -16.02
N LYS A 307 21.16 -18.30 -15.00
CA LYS A 307 22.28 -19.07 -14.42
C LYS A 307 22.78 -20.18 -15.34
N ALA A 308 21.90 -20.83 -16.09
CA ALA A 308 22.29 -21.82 -17.09
C ALA A 308 23.07 -21.15 -18.24
N LEU A 309 22.55 -20.03 -18.75
CA LEU A 309 23.23 -19.24 -19.78
C LEU A 309 24.61 -18.77 -19.31
N PHE A 310 24.70 -18.29 -18.06
CA PHE A 310 25.98 -17.88 -17.47
C PHE A 310 27.03 -19.00 -17.45
N LYS A 311 26.63 -20.26 -17.29
CA LYS A 311 27.55 -21.42 -17.34
C LYS A 311 28.00 -21.76 -18.76
N THR A 312 27.16 -21.50 -19.75
CA THR A 312 27.44 -21.80 -21.17
C THR A 312 28.20 -20.68 -21.89
N THR A 313 28.19 -19.46 -21.35
CA THR A 313 28.92 -18.31 -21.91
C THR A 313 30.43 -18.48 -21.72
N SER A 314 31.21 -18.36 -22.80
CA SER A 314 32.67 -18.35 -22.73
C SER A 314 33.17 -17.15 -21.92
N ASN A 315 34.17 -17.37 -21.04
CA ASN A 315 34.78 -16.34 -20.20
C ASN A 315 35.32 -15.11 -20.97
N ASN A 316 35.49 -15.23 -22.30
CA ASN A 316 35.98 -14.15 -23.14
C ASN A 316 34.88 -13.21 -23.67
N ASN A 317 33.59 -13.52 -23.47
CA ASN A 317 32.49 -12.69 -23.94
C ASN A 317 31.98 -11.74 -22.84
N LEU A 318 32.78 -10.70 -22.58
CA LEU A 318 32.58 -9.77 -21.47
C LEU A 318 31.23 -9.02 -21.52
N GLU A 319 30.74 -8.71 -22.72
CA GLU A 319 29.47 -8.03 -22.93
C GLU A 319 28.29 -8.91 -22.47
N GLN A 320 28.28 -10.19 -22.86
CA GLN A 320 27.26 -11.15 -22.43
C GLN A 320 27.29 -11.38 -20.91
N ILE A 321 28.48 -11.51 -20.32
CA ILE A 321 28.63 -11.70 -18.86
C ILE A 321 28.10 -10.46 -18.12
N THR A 322 28.36 -9.26 -18.64
CA THR A 322 27.87 -7.99 -18.07
C THR A 322 26.34 -7.90 -18.12
N PHE A 323 25.72 -8.32 -19.22
CA PHE A 323 24.27 -8.36 -19.36
C PHE A 323 23.63 -9.35 -18.39
N LEU A 324 24.15 -10.59 -18.30
CA LEU A 324 23.63 -11.62 -17.41
C LEU A 324 23.72 -11.21 -15.93
N ASN A 325 24.83 -10.60 -15.51
CA ASN A 325 24.96 -10.08 -14.15
C ASN A 325 23.95 -8.96 -13.86
N THR A 326 23.72 -8.04 -14.81
CA THR A 326 22.72 -6.98 -14.66
C THR A 326 21.31 -7.54 -14.45
N ASN A 327 20.93 -8.55 -15.24
CA ASN A 327 19.62 -9.21 -15.11
C ASN A 327 19.49 -9.99 -13.80
N LEU A 328 20.52 -10.73 -13.39
CA LEU A 328 20.52 -11.42 -12.09
C LEU A 328 20.41 -10.43 -10.93
N GLY A 329 21.03 -9.24 -11.05
CA GLY A 329 20.81 -8.13 -10.13
C GLY A 329 19.34 -7.72 -10.06
N GLN A 330 18.75 -7.38 -11.21
CA GLN A 330 17.34 -6.97 -11.28
C GLN A 330 16.37 -8.03 -10.76
N ILE A 331 16.56 -9.31 -11.10
CA ILE A 331 15.74 -10.42 -10.60
C ILE A 331 15.84 -10.51 -9.07
N ASN A 332 17.04 -10.41 -8.50
CA ASN A 332 17.22 -10.44 -7.05
C ASN A 332 16.63 -9.21 -6.36
N PHE A 333 16.66 -8.04 -7.00
CA PHE A 333 15.95 -6.85 -6.52
C PHE A 333 14.43 -7.08 -6.47
N LEU A 334 13.84 -7.62 -7.54
CA LEU A 334 12.40 -7.91 -7.61
C LEU A 334 11.96 -8.98 -6.60
N LYS A 335 12.86 -9.90 -6.23
CA LYS A 335 12.66 -10.88 -5.14
C LYS A 335 12.86 -10.30 -3.74
N GLY A 336 13.28 -9.04 -3.60
CA GLY A 336 13.60 -8.40 -2.31
C GLY A 336 14.96 -8.78 -1.71
N ASN A 337 15.82 -9.52 -2.45
CA ASN A 337 17.15 -9.91 -1.99
C ASN A 337 18.21 -8.86 -2.38
N TYR A 338 18.15 -7.70 -1.71
CA TYR A 338 18.99 -6.55 -2.03
C TYR A 338 20.52 -6.79 -1.91
N PRO A 339 21.04 -7.52 -0.89
CA PRO A 339 22.49 -7.78 -0.80
C PRO A 339 23.02 -8.60 -1.97
N THR A 340 22.25 -9.59 -2.42
CA THR A 340 22.64 -10.43 -3.58
C THR A 340 22.56 -9.62 -4.86
N SER A 341 21.51 -8.79 -5.02
CA SER A 341 21.41 -7.86 -6.15
C SER A 341 22.59 -6.89 -6.21
N LEU A 342 22.98 -6.29 -5.08
CA LEU A 342 24.13 -5.40 -4.98
C LEU A 342 25.40 -6.10 -5.46
N SER A 343 25.66 -7.33 -5.02
CA SER A 343 26.85 -8.09 -5.46
C SER A 343 26.90 -8.29 -6.98
N TYR A 344 25.75 -8.54 -7.62
CA TYR A 344 25.68 -8.66 -9.07
C TYR A 344 25.92 -7.32 -9.78
N HIS A 345 25.35 -6.22 -9.29
CA HIS A 345 25.59 -4.90 -9.87
C HIS A 345 27.02 -4.39 -9.65
N GLU A 346 27.67 -4.72 -8.53
CA GLU A 346 29.10 -4.45 -8.30
C GLU A 346 30.00 -5.21 -9.29
N LYS A 347 29.67 -6.48 -9.56
CA LYS A 347 30.36 -7.26 -10.61
C LYS A 347 30.16 -6.62 -11.98
N THR A 348 28.93 -6.26 -12.34
CA THR A 348 28.63 -5.53 -13.58
C THR A 348 29.47 -4.27 -13.69
N LEU A 349 29.54 -3.47 -12.61
CA LEU A 349 30.32 -2.23 -12.58
C LEU A 349 31.81 -2.49 -12.84
N GLN A 350 32.39 -3.51 -12.21
CA GLN A 350 33.79 -3.87 -12.40
C GLN A 350 34.09 -4.26 -13.85
N LEU A 351 33.23 -5.06 -14.48
CA LEU A 351 33.41 -5.49 -15.89
C LEU A 351 33.26 -4.30 -16.86
N GLN A 352 32.32 -3.38 -16.58
CA GLN A 352 32.14 -2.18 -17.38
C GLN A 352 33.33 -1.23 -17.25
N GLN A 353 33.89 -1.06 -16.06
CA GLN A 353 35.07 -0.21 -15.84
C GLN A 353 36.32 -0.71 -16.58
N THR A 354 36.46 -2.01 -16.80
CA THR A 354 37.59 -2.57 -17.56
C THR A 354 37.42 -2.49 -19.07
N SER A 355 36.18 -2.30 -19.57
CA SER A 355 35.87 -2.40 -21.01
C SER A 355 35.37 -1.10 -21.64
N LEU A 356 34.79 -0.19 -20.86
CA LEU A 356 34.16 1.03 -21.34
C LEU A 356 34.91 2.29 -20.89
N PRO A 357 34.85 3.39 -21.66
CA PRO A 357 35.34 4.69 -21.22
C PRO A 357 34.64 5.17 -19.94
N SER A 358 35.34 5.99 -19.15
CA SER A 358 34.86 6.46 -17.84
C SER A 358 33.59 7.32 -17.88
N ASN A 359 33.22 7.86 -19.05
CA ASN A 359 32.00 8.64 -19.28
C ASN A 359 30.89 7.86 -20.01
N HIS A 360 31.00 6.53 -20.12
CA HIS A 360 30.01 5.73 -20.83
C HIS A 360 28.66 5.69 -20.09
N PRO A 361 27.50 5.93 -20.76
CA PRO A 361 26.18 5.96 -20.11
C PRO A 361 25.82 4.70 -19.29
N SER A 362 26.26 3.53 -19.73
CA SER A 362 26.03 2.27 -18.99
C SER A 362 26.62 2.27 -17.58
N LEU A 363 27.73 2.99 -17.33
CA LEU A 363 28.29 3.14 -15.99
C LEU A 363 27.35 3.94 -15.08
N ALA A 364 26.71 5.00 -15.61
CA ALA A 364 25.73 5.78 -14.86
C ALA A 364 24.49 4.96 -14.49
N SER A 365 24.00 4.12 -15.41
CA SER A 365 22.90 3.19 -15.14
C SER A 365 23.26 2.21 -14.02
N THR A 366 24.44 1.60 -14.07
CA THR A 366 24.89 0.66 -13.03
C THR A 366 25.07 1.34 -11.68
N TYR A 367 25.65 2.55 -11.62
CA TYR A 367 25.73 3.33 -10.38
C TYR A 367 24.34 3.69 -9.83
N SER A 368 23.37 3.99 -10.70
CA SER A 368 21.99 4.27 -10.28
C SER A 368 21.31 3.03 -9.67
N ASN A 369 21.55 1.85 -10.24
CA ASN A 369 21.06 0.58 -9.70
C ASN A 369 21.70 0.25 -8.34
N ILE A 370 23.02 0.46 -8.19
CA ILE A 370 23.71 0.32 -6.90
C ILE A 370 23.13 1.30 -5.87
N GLY A 371 22.87 2.55 -6.28
CA GLY A 371 22.20 3.55 -5.45
C GLY A 371 20.82 3.07 -4.97
N LEU A 372 20.04 2.45 -5.86
CA LEU A 372 18.74 1.87 -5.53
C LEU A 372 18.84 0.71 -4.54
N MET A 373 19.89 -0.13 -4.64
CA MET A 373 20.11 -1.23 -3.68
C MET A 373 20.44 -0.68 -2.30
N HIS A 374 21.38 0.27 -2.20
CA HIS A 374 21.70 0.93 -0.93
C HIS A 374 20.49 1.62 -0.31
N LYS A 375 19.68 2.33 -1.11
CA LYS A 375 18.41 2.92 -0.67
C LYS A 375 17.48 1.85 -0.08
N SER A 376 17.31 0.72 -0.77
CA SER A 376 16.40 -0.35 -0.34
C SER A 376 16.87 -1.06 0.94
N MET A 377 18.16 -1.00 1.24
CA MET A 377 18.74 -1.47 2.50
C MET A 377 18.75 -0.41 3.61
N GLY A 378 18.31 0.82 3.34
CA GLY A 378 18.33 1.95 4.29
C GLY A 378 19.68 2.67 4.41
N GLU A 379 20.66 2.36 3.54
CA GLU A 379 22.00 2.95 3.56
C GLU A 379 22.07 4.26 2.74
N TYR A 380 21.29 5.27 3.14
CA TYR A 380 21.05 6.46 2.33
C TYR A 380 22.30 7.24 1.92
N SER A 381 23.32 7.34 2.78
CA SER A 381 24.58 8.04 2.43
C SER A 381 25.37 7.33 1.32
N LYS A 382 25.38 5.99 1.31
CA LYS A 382 26.02 5.21 0.23
C LYS A 382 25.21 5.31 -1.06
N ALA A 383 23.88 5.35 -0.95
CA ALA A 383 22.99 5.58 -2.08
C ALA A 383 23.24 6.94 -2.73
N THR A 384 23.33 8.01 -1.93
CA THR A 384 23.65 9.37 -2.42
C THR A 384 24.98 9.38 -3.17
N SER A 385 26.05 8.81 -2.59
CA SER A 385 27.36 8.77 -3.25
C SER A 385 27.31 8.02 -4.60
N SER A 386 26.50 6.98 -4.71
CA SER A 386 26.33 6.23 -5.97
C SER A 386 25.58 7.05 -7.00
N TYR A 387 24.49 7.73 -6.62
CA TYR A 387 23.75 8.62 -7.52
C TYR A 387 24.56 9.85 -7.94
N GLU A 388 25.41 10.41 -7.07
CA GLU A 388 26.31 11.51 -7.41
C GLU A 388 27.33 11.09 -8.48
N LYS A 389 27.88 9.87 -8.39
CA LYS A 389 28.74 9.31 -9.44
C LYS A 389 27.99 9.12 -10.76
N ALA A 390 26.75 8.63 -10.71
CA ALA A 390 25.91 8.52 -11.90
C ALA A 390 25.65 9.89 -12.53
N LEU A 391 25.36 10.90 -11.71
CA LEU A 391 25.13 12.28 -12.15
C LEU A 391 26.38 12.87 -12.81
N GLU A 392 27.57 12.68 -12.24
CA GLU A 392 28.83 13.19 -12.81
C GLU A 392 29.07 12.63 -14.23
N ILE A 393 28.79 11.34 -14.43
CA ILE A 393 28.92 10.68 -15.73
C ILE A 393 27.89 11.23 -16.72
N GLN A 394 26.63 11.35 -16.30
CA GLN A 394 25.55 11.88 -17.14
C GLN A 394 25.80 13.33 -17.55
N GLN A 395 26.30 14.19 -16.64
CA GLN A 395 26.63 15.59 -16.93
C GLN A 395 27.73 15.73 -17.99
N LYS A 396 28.67 14.78 -18.06
CA LYS A 396 29.75 14.78 -19.08
C LYS A 396 29.32 14.20 -20.42
N SER A 397 28.25 13.39 -20.46
CA SER A 397 27.86 12.61 -21.64
C SER A 397 26.54 13.05 -22.28
N LEU A 398 25.67 13.72 -21.54
CA LEU A 398 24.31 14.08 -21.97
C LEU A 398 24.12 15.61 -22.05
N PRO A 399 23.21 16.10 -22.91
CA PRO A 399 22.78 17.50 -22.92
C PRO A 399 22.18 17.92 -21.57
N SER A 400 22.28 19.21 -21.24
CA SER A 400 21.83 19.75 -19.95
C SER A 400 20.32 19.65 -19.69
N ASN A 401 19.51 19.40 -20.72
CA ASN A 401 18.06 19.21 -20.63
C ASN A 401 17.62 17.74 -20.77
N HIS A 402 18.54 16.78 -20.68
CA HIS A 402 18.23 15.36 -20.84
C HIS A 402 17.37 14.82 -19.66
N PRO A 403 16.29 14.05 -19.90
CA PRO A 403 15.41 13.52 -18.86
C PRO A 403 16.13 12.70 -17.77
N ASP A 404 17.17 11.94 -18.12
CA ASP A 404 17.97 11.17 -17.16
C ASP A 404 18.60 12.04 -16.06
N LEU A 405 19.01 13.27 -16.38
CA LEU A 405 19.54 14.20 -15.37
C LEU A 405 18.45 14.57 -14.36
N ALA A 406 17.22 14.80 -14.81
CA ALA A 406 16.09 15.08 -13.93
C ALA A 406 15.77 13.90 -13.01
N SER A 407 15.81 12.67 -13.55
CA SER A 407 15.58 11.45 -12.76
C SER A 407 16.65 11.24 -11.69
N THR A 408 17.93 11.47 -12.03
CA THR A 408 19.03 11.36 -11.07
C THR A 408 18.97 12.46 -10.01
N TYR A 409 18.68 13.70 -10.38
CA TYR A 409 18.46 14.79 -9.42
C TYR A 409 17.30 14.49 -8.47
N THR A 410 16.19 13.95 -8.98
CA THR A 410 15.07 13.51 -8.16
C THR A 410 15.50 12.42 -7.18
N SER A 411 16.27 11.42 -7.64
CA SER A 411 16.76 10.33 -6.79
C SER A 411 17.67 10.83 -5.66
N ILE A 412 18.58 11.77 -5.95
CA ILE A 412 19.42 12.43 -4.94
C ILE A 412 18.55 13.24 -3.95
N GLY A 413 17.57 13.99 -4.46
CA GLY A 413 16.61 14.73 -3.64
C GLY A 413 15.87 13.82 -2.66
N VAL A 414 15.45 12.63 -3.11
CA VAL A 414 14.82 11.62 -2.24
C VAL A 414 15.77 11.14 -1.15
N MET A 415 17.06 10.97 -1.44
CA MET A 415 18.03 10.55 -0.41
C MET A 415 18.22 11.63 0.65
N HIS A 416 18.37 12.90 0.25
CA HIS A 416 18.45 14.01 1.20
C HIS A 416 17.18 14.14 2.04
N LYS A 417 15.99 13.90 1.46
CA LYS A 417 14.73 13.85 2.20
C LYS A 417 14.77 12.75 3.28
N PHE A 418 15.19 11.53 2.95
CA PHE A 418 15.30 10.42 3.91
C PHE A 418 16.37 10.64 4.99
N MET A 419 17.38 11.48 4.73
CA MET A 419 18.37 11.88 5.72
C MET A 419 17.93 13.09 6.56
N GLY A 420 16.75 13.68 6.30
CA GLY A 420 16.25 14.87 7.00
C GLY A 420 16.87 16.20 6.52
N GLU A 421 17.61 16.19 5.42
CA GLU A 421 18.27 17.37 4.84
C GLU A 421 17.34 18.08 3.82
N TYR A 422 16.19 18.55 4.29
CA TYR A 422 15.09 19.01 3.43
C TYR A 422 15.44 20.17 2.49
N SER A 423 16.27 21.12 2.94
CA SER A 423 16.71 22.25 2.11
C SER A 423 17.55 21.80 0.90
N LYS A 424 18.44 20.82 1.09
CA LYS A 424 19.18 20.21 -0.02
C LYS A 424 18.25 19.43 -0.93
N ALA A 425 17.30 18.67 -0.36
CA ALA A 425 16.31 17.92 -1.13
C ALA A 425 15.52 18.84 -2.07
N LEU A 426 15.01 19.98 -1.57
CA LEU A 426 14.31 20.99 -2.38
C LEU A 426 15.19 21.52 -3.51
N SER A 427 16.45 21.88 -3.24
CA SER A 427 17.37 22.36 -4.29
C SER A 427 17.56 21.35 -5.42
N TYR A 428 17.58 20.06 -5.12
CA TYR A 428 17.67 19.01 -6.14
C TYR A 428 16.36 18.80 -6.90
N TYR A 429 15.21 18.85 -6.22
CA TYR A 429 13.91 18.77 -6.88
C TYR A 429 13.65 19.98 -7.79
N GLU A 430 14.07 21.17 -7.40
CA GLU A 430 13.98 22.39 -8.22
C GLU A 430 14.81 22.25 -9.50
N LYS A 431 16.03 21.70 -9.43
CA LYS A 431 16.85 21.40 -10.61
C LYS A 431 16.20 20.38 -11.53
N ALA A 432 15.62 19.31 -10.96
CA ALA A 432 14.89 18.31 -11.75
C ALA A 432 13.65 18.93 -12.44
N LEU A 433 12.90 19.76 -11.72
CA LEU A 433 11.74 20.47 -12.23
C LEU A 433 12.11 21.43 -13.37
N GLU A 434 13.20 22.17 -13.26
CA GLU A 434 13.67 23.08 -14.31
C GLU A 434 13.97 22.32 -15.62
N ILE A 435 14.60 21.14 -15.52
CA ILE A 435 14.87 20.29 -16.68
C ILE A 435 13.56 19.78 -17.28
N GLN A 436 12.67 19.23 -16.45
CA GLN A 436 11.37 18.70 -16.89
C GLN A 436 10.50 19.76 -17.56
N GLN A 437 10.47 20.99 -17.04
CA GLN A 437 9.72 22.10 -17.64
C GLN A 437 10.23 22.51 -19.03
N LYS A 438 11.53 22.31 -19.30
CA LYS A 438 12.14 22.60 -20.60
C LYS A 438 11.96 21.46 -21.60
N SER A 439 11.85 20.21 -21.14
CA SER A 439 11.83 19.02 -22.00
C SER A 439 10.45 18.39 -22.20
N LEU A 440 9.50 18.61 -21.28
CA LEU A 440 8.19 17.97 -21.29
C LEU A 440 7.05 18.96 -21.53
N PRO A 441 5.92 18.52 -22.14
CA PRO A 441 4.69 19.30 -22.20
C PRO A 441 4.20 19.74 -20.82
N SER A 442 3.52 20.88 -20.74
CA SER A 442 3.04 21.45 -19.48
C SER A 442 2.02 20.61 -18.71
N ASN A 443 1.41 19.61 -19.37
CA ASN A 443 0.49 18.65 -18.77
C ASN A 443 1.11 17.27 -18.51
N HIS A 444 2.44 17.14 -18.56
CA HIS A 444 3.09 15.85 -18.37
C HIS A 444 3.00 15.36 -16.90
N PRO A 445 2.63 14.09 -16.64
CA PRO A 445 2.47 13.54 -15.28
C PRO A 445 3.72 13.67 -14.38
N ASP A 446 4.92 13.63 -14.96
CA ASP A 446 6.17 13.78 -14.20
C ASP A 446 6.28 15.15 -13.51
N LEU A 447 5.73 16.21 -14.12
CA LEU A 447 5.69 17.54 -13.50
C LEU A 447 4.81 17.53 -12.25
N ALA A 448 3.64 16.88 -12.31
CA ALA A 448 2.76 16.73 -11.15
C ALA A 448 3.44 15.92 -10.05
N THR A 449 4.17 14.86 -10.41
CA THR A 449 4.93 14.03 -9.45
C THR A 449 6.01 14.83 -8.73
N THR A 450 6.75 15.68 -9.46
CA THR A 450 7.78 16.54 -8.86
C THR A 450 7.16 17.61 -7.96
N TYR A 451 6.07 18.27 -8.38
CA TYR A 451 5.34 19.22 -7.52
C TYR A 451 4.77 18.57 -6.25
N ASN A 452 4.25 17.34 -6.34
CA ASN A 452 3.80 16.59 -5.18
C ASN A 452 4.95 16.25 -4.22
N THR A 453 6.12 15.92 -4.76
CA THR A 453 7.31 15.63 -3.94
C THR A 453 7.79 16.88 -3.21
N ILE A 454 7.80 18.03 -3.89
CA ILE A 454 8.10 19.35 -3.31
C ILE A 454 7.06 19.72 -2.23
N THR A 455 5.77 19.47 -2.50
CA THR A 455 4.67 19.68 -1.54
C THR A 455 4.93 18.91 -0.25
N SER A 456 5.22 17.62 -0.35
CA SER A 456 5.51 16.77 0.82
C SER A 456 6.70 17.28 1.64
N VAL A 457 7.75 17.81 1.00
CA VAL A 457 8.90 18.37 1.73
C VAL A 457 8.51 19.67 2.45
N HIS A 458 7.79 20.58 1.79
CA HIS A 458 7.31 21.80 2.44
C HIS A 458 6.37 21.50 3.62
N GLU A 459 5.49 20.50 3.50
CA GLU A 459 4.66 20.05 4.63
C GLU A 459 5.50 19.52 5.80
N THR A 460 6.51 18.69 5.51
CA THR A 460 7.41 18.16 6.54
C THR A 460 8.26 19.27 7.20
N MET A 461 8.46 20.39 6.51
CA MET A 461 9.11 21.58 7.05
C MET A 461 8.14 22.54 7.76
N GLY A 462 6.84 22.25 7.80
CA GLY A 462 5.82 23.13 8.38
C GLY A 462 5.51 24.38 7.54
N GLU A 463 5.94 24.43 6.28
CA GLU A 463 5.74 25.56 5.36
C GLU A 463 4.43 25.42 4.56
N TYR A 464 3.29 25.30 5.25
CA TYR A 464 2.01 24.92 4.64
C TYR A 464 1.55 25.81 3.49
N ALA A 465 1.82 27.12 3.52
CA ALA A 465 1.47 28.03 2.41
C ALA A 465 2.22 27.71 1.10
N LYS A 466 3.50 27.34 1.20
CA LYS A 466 4.30 26.90 0.04
C LYS A 466 3.86 25.53 -0.45
N ALA A 467 3.58 24.62 0.48
CA ALA A 467 3.00 23.31 0.17
C ALA A 467 1.69 23.45 -0.61
N GLN A 468 0.77 24.30 -0.15
CA GLN A 468 -0.50 24.57 -0.83
C GLN A 468 -0.28 25.10 -2.26
N THR A 469 0.66 26.04 -2.45
CA THR A 469 0.95 26.59 -3.78
C THR A 469 1.50 25.53 -4.74
N ALA A 470 2.40 24.65 -4.26
CA ALA A 470 2.93 23.55 -5.07
C ALA A 470 1.87 22.50 -5.38
N TYR A 471 0.98 22.22 -4.41
CA TYR A 471 -0.16 21.33 -4.57
C TYR A 471 -1.13 21.83 -5.65
N GLU A 472 -1.50 23.12 -5.63
CA GLU A 472 -2.42 23.70 -6.61
C GLU A 472 -1.91 23.50 -8.05
N LYS A 473 -0.59 23.62 -8.26
CA LYS A 473 0.07 23.33 -9.54
C LYS A 473 0.01 21.85 -9.92
N ALA A 474 0.25 20.94 -8.98
CA ALA A 474 0.13 19.50 -9.24
C ALA A 474 -1.30 19.10 -9.60
N ARG A 475 -2.29 19.67 -8.88
CA ARG A 475 -3.71 19.44 -9.13
C ARG A 475 -4.14 19.92 -10.51
N GLU A 476 -3.74 21.11 -10.93
CA GLU A 476 -4.07 21.66 -12.26
C GLU A 476 -3.58 20.76 -13.41
N ILE A 477 -2.41 20.13 -13.23
CA ILE A 477 -1.86 19.18 -14.20
C ILE A 477 -2.65 17.87 -14.21
N THR A 478 -3.05 17.39 -13.03
CA THR A 478 -3.70 16.08 -12.85
C THR A 478 -5.20 16.08 -13.21
N GLU A 479 -5.90 17.21 -13.06
CA GLU A 479 -7.33 17.35 -13.38
C GLU A 479 -7.63 17.46 -14.90
N LYS A 480 -6.60 17.57 -15.75
CA LYS A 480 -6.76 17.47 -17.21
C LYS A 480 -6.90 16.00 -17.61
N PRO A 481 -7.80 15.66 -18.56
CA PRO A 481 -8.02 14.27 -18.95
C PRO A 481 -6.75 13.66 -19.54
N LEU A 482 -6.11 12.80 -18.76
CA LEU A 482 -4.94 12.02 -19.15
C LEU A 482 -5.38 10.61 -19.55
N PRO A 483 -4.77 10.02 -20.60
CA PRO A 483 -4.89 8.60 -20.86
C PRO A 483 -4.38 7.80 -19.66
N SER A 484 -5.16 6.81 -19.23
CA SER A 484 -4.94 5.88 -18.11
C SER A 484 -3.47 5.54 -17.83
N ASN A 485 -2.97 5.90 -16.63
CA ASN A 485 -1.73 5.36 -16.08
C ASN A 485 -1.91 5.03 -14.58
N PRO A 486 -2.18 3.77 -14.21
CA PRO A 486 -2.54 3.40 -12.84
C PRO A 486 -1.44 3.65 -11.78
N PRO A 487 -0.15 3.28 -11.96
CA PRO A 487 0.84 3.36 -10.87
C PRO A 487 1.22 4.80 -10.45
N SER A 488 1.36 5.73 -11.39
CA SER A 488 1.64 7.14 -11.10
C SER A 488 0.42 7.86 -10.50
N LEU A 489 -0.78 7.42 -10.86
CA LEU A 489 -2.04 7.91 -10.31
C LEU A 489 -2.20 7.55 -8.83
N ALA A 490 -1.81 6.33 -8.43
CA ALA A 490 -1.83 5.91 -7.02
C ALA A 490 -0.94 6.79 -6.14
N ASN A 491 0.30 7.08 -6.56
CA ASN A 491 1.19 7.98 -5.82
C ASN A 491 0.61 9.39 -5.69
N THR A 492 -0.07 9.86 -6.74
CA THR A 492 -0.71 11.17 -6.76
C THR A 492 -1.88 11.22 -5.78
N TYR A 493 -2.79 10.24 -5.81
CA TYR A 493 -3.88 10.14 -4.85
C TYR A 493 -3.40 9.99 -3.40
N ASN A 494 -2.33 9.23 -3.15
CA ASN A 494 -1.76 9.12 -1.82
C ASN A 494 -1.29 10.48 -1.28
N ASN A 495 -0.63 11.27 -2.11
CA ASN A 495 -0.17 12.60 -1.71
C ASN A 495 -1.34 13.58 -1.53
N ILE A 496 -2.38 13.49 -2.37
CA ILE A 496 -3.61 14.27 -2.20
C ILE A 496 -4.30 13.93 -0.86
N GLY A 497 -4.37 12.63 -0.51
CA GLY A 497 -4.91 12.19 0.76
C GLY A 497 -4.17 12.80 1.96
N MET A 498 -2.83 12.89 1.86
CA MET A 498 -1.97 13.46 2.91
C MET A 498 -2.22 14.95 3.14
N VAL A 499 -2.38 15.71 2.06
CA VAL A 499 -2.69 17.14 2.15
C VAL A 499 -4.05 17.37 2.80
N HIS A 500 -5.07 16.62 2.40
CA HIS A 500 -6.41 16.71 3.01
C HIS A 500 -6.39 16.31 4.49
N LEU A 501 -5.59 15.31 4.86
CA LEU A 501 -5.40 14.92 6.26
C LEU A 501 -4.77 16.06 7.08
N SER A 502 -3.72 16.69 6.55
CA SER A 502 -3.07 17.86 7.17
C SER A 502 -4.02 19.07 7.32
N MET A 503 -4.98 19.22 6.42
CA MET A 503 -6.01 20.26 6.48
C MET A 503 -7.20 19.92 7.41
N GLY A 504 -7.24 18.71 7.98
CA GLY A 504 -8.36 18.23 8.81
C GLY A 504 -9.58 17.75 8.00
N GLU A 505 -9.46 17.57 6.69
CA GLU A 505 -10.52 17.09 5.81
C GLU A 505 -10.53 15.56 5.71
N HIS A 506 -10.74 14.88 6.85
CA HIS A 506 -10.57 13.43 7.01
C HIS A 506 -11.36 12.56 6.01
N SER A 507 -12.59 12.94 5.66
CA SER A 507 -13.44 12.17 4.73
C SER A 507 -12.91 12.17 3.29
N LYS A 508 -12.37 13.30 2.83
CA LYS A 508 -11.73 13.40 1.51
C LYS A 508 -10.41 12.64 1.51
N ALA A 509 -9.62 12.77 2.59
CA ALA A 509 -8.36 12.05 2.74
C ALA A 509 -8.56 10.53 2.62
N LEU A 510 -9.54 9.98 3.35
CA LEU A 510 -9.88 8.56 3.30
C LEU A 510 -10.24 8.10 1.88
N SER A 511 -11.11 8.84 1.18
CA SER A 511 -11.53 8.49 -0.18
C SER A 511 -10.36 8.41 -1.17
N TYR A 512 -9.37 9.30 -1.05
CA TYR A 512 -8.17 9.25 -1.91
C TYR A 512 -7.22 8.10 -1.54
N TYR A 513 -7.08 7.78 -0.26
CA TYR A 513 -6.28 6.63 0.16
C TYR A 513 -6.91 5.29 -0.23
N GLU A 514 -8.25 5.16 -0.17
CA GLU A 514 -8.96 3.98 -0.64
C GLU A 514 -8.77 3.76 -2.15
N LYS A 515 -8.89 4.83 -2.96
CA LYS A 515 -8.58 4.77 -4.40
C LYS A 515 -7.12 4.38 -4.67
N THR A 516 -6.19 4.89 -3.85
CA THR A 516 -4.78 4.50 -3.93
C THR A 516 -4.61 3.02 -3.67
N LEU A 517 -5.25 2.50 -2.63
CA LEU A 517 -5.17 1.10 -2.21
C LEU A 517 -5.73 0.17 -3.29
N GLU A 518 -6.87 0.50 -3.89
CA GLU A 518 -7.50 -0.26 -4.99
C GLU A 518 -6.56 -0.41 -6.20
N ILE A 519 -5.93 0.70 -6.61
CA ILE A 519 -4.96 0.68 -7.71
C ILE A 519 -3.71 -0.12 -7.35
N GLN A 520 -3.18 0.03 -6.15
CA GLN A 520 -1.99 -0.71 -5.72
C GLN A 520 -2.26 -2.21 -5.58
N GLN A 521 -3.44 -2.62 -5.10
CA GLN A 521 -3.80 -4.03 -4.94
C GLN A 521 -3.96 -4.76 -6.28
N THR A 522 -4.34 -4.05 -7.34
CA THR A 522 -4.47 -4.61 -8.68
C THR A 522 -3.15 -4.66 -9.45
N SER A 523 -2.18 -3.81 -9.09
CA SER A 523 -0.94 -3.61 -9.85
C SER A 523 0.34 -4.11 -9.16
N LEU A 524 0.33 -4.35 -7.84
CA LEU A 524 1.51 -4.70 -7.05
C LEU A 524 1.31 -6.02 -6.26
N PRO A 525 2.40 -6.77 -5.97
CA PRO A 525 2.35 -7.94 -5.10
C PRO A 525 1.81 -7.61 -3.70
N TYR A 526 1.19 -8.59 -3.04
CA TYR A 526 0.55 -8.40 -1.73
C TYR A 526 1.51 -7.89 -0.63
N ASN A 527 2.81 -8.18 -0.76
CA ASN A 527 3.86 -7.81 0.18
C ASN A 527 4.65 -6.56 -0.24
N HIS A 528 4.17 -5.80 -1.23
CA HIS A 528 4.88 -4.62 -1.71
C HIS A 528 4.89 -3.48 -0.67
N PRO A 529 6.04 -2.84 -0.35
CA PRO A 529 6.13 -1.80 0.68
C PRO A 529 5.17 -0.61 0.51
N SER A 530 4.80 -0.27 -0.72
CA SER A 530 3.80 0.80 -0.98
C SER A 530 2.44 0.51 -0.36
N LEU A 531 2.00 -0.75 -0.33
CA LEU A 531 0.73 -1.14 0.29
C LEU A 531 0.77 -0.88 1.80
N ALA A 532 1.92 -1.12 2.45
CA ALA A 532 2.09 -0.83 3.86
C ALA A 532 1.98 0.67 4.15
N THR A 533 2.60 1.52 3.33
CA THR A 533 2.50 2.98 3.48
C THR A 533 1.06 3.45 3.36
N THR A 534 0.31 2.97 2.38
CA THR A 534 -1.10 3.35 2.21
C THR A 534 -1.97 2.82 3.36
N CYS A 535 -1.72 1.61 3.87
CA CYS A 535 -2.39 1.10 5.07
C CYS A 535 -2.11 1.97 6.31
N SER A 536 -0.86 2.38 6.54
CA SER A 536 -0.50 3.28 7.64
C SER A 536 -1.18 4.65 7.52
N ASN A 537 -1.34 5.18 6.31
CA ASN A 537 -2.04 6.44 6.10
C ASN A 537 -3.54 6.32 6.40
N ILE A 538 -4.19 5.24 5.96
CA ILE A 538 -5.59 4.95 6.28
C ILE A 538 -5.77 4.79 7.80
N ALA A 539 -4.83 4.10 8.46
CA ALA A 539 -4.83 3.96 9.91
C ALA A 539 -4.78 5.32 10.62
N ALA A 540 -3.93 6.25 10.17
CA ALA A 540 -3.85 7.60 10.71
C ALA A 540 -5.16 8.39 10.54
N VAL A 541 -5.90 8.19 9.44
CA VAL A 541 -7.24 8.80 9.28
C VAL A 541 -8.23 8.21 10.29
N HIS A 542 -8.25 6.89 10.49
CA HIS A 542 -9.10 6.26 11.49
C HIS A 542 -8.74 6.66 12.92
N GLU A 543 -7.45 6.82 13.23
CA GLU A 543 -6.96 7.32 14.51
C GLU A 543 -7.47 8.75 14.78
N SER A 544 -7.32 9.66 13.80
CA SER A 544 -7.79 11.04 13.92
C SER A 544 -9.32 11.19 14.01
N THR A 545 -10.08 10.20 13.53
CA THR A 545 -11.54 10.15 13.63
C THR A 545 -12.05 9.37 14.85
N GLY A 546 -11.15 8.82 15.68
CA GLY A 546 -11.46 8.09 16.91
C GLY A 546 -11.85 6.62 16.72
N GLU A 547 -11.70 6.07 15.51
CA GLU A 547 -11.98 4.67 15.19
C GLU A 547 -10.75 3.76 15.45
N TYR A 548 -10.30 3.72 16.71
CA TYR A 548 -9.00 3.13 17.08
C TYR A 548 -8.83 1.64 16.74
N SER A 549 -9.91 0.84 16.82
CA SER A 549 -9.85 -0.59 16.46
C SER A 549 -9.56 -0.81 14.97
N LYS A 550 -10.12 0.03 14.10
CA LYS A 550 -9.82 -0.01 12.66
C LYS A 550 -8.39 0.48 12.41
N ALA A 551 -7.98 1.56 13.08
CA ALA A 551 -6.61 2.07 12.97
C ALA A 551 -5.58 0.99 13.33
N LEU A 552 -5.80 0.24 14.42
CA LEU A 552 -4.92 -0.85 14.85
C LEU A 552 -4.80 -1.92 13.76
N SER A 553 -5.93 -2.40 13.22
CA SER A 553 -5.94 -3.43 12.19
C SER A 553 -5.16 -3.04 10.93
N TYR A 554 -5.22 -1.76 10.53
CA TYR A 554 -4.46 -1.27 9.38
C TYR A 554 -2.98 -1.09 9.68
N TYR A 555 -2.59 -0.66 10.88
CA TYR A 555 -1.19 -0.62 11.28
C TYR A 555 -0.57 -2.03 11.41
N GLU A 556 -1.31 -3.01 11.94
CA GLU A 556 -0.88 -4.41 11.99
C GLU A 556 -0.66 -4.99 10.58
N ARG A 557 -1.58 -4.72 9.66
CA ARG A 557 -1.44 -5.11 8.25
C ARG A 557 -0.22 -4.44 7.60
N ALA A 558 0.01 -3.16 7.85
CA ALA A 558 1.19 -2.46 7.35
C ALA A 558 2.49 -3.08 7.92
N PHE A 559 2.47 -3.45 9.20
CA PHE A 559 3.59 -4.10 9.88
C PHE A 559 3.90 -5.48 9.29
N GLU A 560 2.90 -6.33 9.08
CA GLU A 560 3.07 -7.67 8.50
C GLU A 560 3.71 -7.60 7.09
N ILE A 561 3.24 -6.66 6.27
CA ILE A 561 3.81 -6.40 4.94
C ILE A 561 5.28 -5.96 5.04
N GLN A 562 5.60 -5.05 5.95
CA GLN A 562 6.97 -4.54 6.12
C GLN A 562 7.91 -5.59 6.71
N GLN A 563 7.44 -6.40 7.66
CA GLN A 563 8.25 -7.45 8.30
C GLN A 563 8.66 -8.54 7.32
N THR A 564 7.81 -8.84 6.34
CA THR A 564 8.08 -9.85 5.30
C THR A 564 8.96 -9.32 4.16
N SER A 565 8.99 -8.00 3.92
CA SER A 565 9.64 -7.38 2.75
C SER A 565 10.91 -6.57 3.06
N LEU A 566 11.13 -6.17 4.32
CA LEU A 566 12.22 -5.28 4.72
C LEU A 566 13.13 -5.95 5.77
N SER A 567 14.38 -5.46 5.89
CA SER A 567 15.30 -5.91 6.94
C SER A 567 14.79 -5.47 8.32
N SER A 568 15.15 -6.21 9.37
CA SER A 568 14.68 -5.96 10.74
C SER A 568 15.03 -4.58 11.31
N ASN A 569 16.01 -3.91 10.72
CA ASN A 569 16.47 -2.58 11.12
C ASN A 569 16.02 -1.48 10.14
N HIS A 570 15.08 -1.76 9.24
CA HIS A 570 14.64 -0.77 8.27
C HIS A 570 13.86 0.38 8.95
N PRO A 571 14.17 1.67 8.67
CA PRO A 571 13.51 2.81 9.32
C PRO A 571 11.98 2.82 9.24
N SER A 572 11.39 2.28 8.17
CA SER A 572 9.92 2.17 8.03
C SER A 572 9.26 1.31 9.11
N LEU A 573 9.92 0.27 9.61
CA LEU A 573 9.42 -0.53 10.74
C LEU A 573 9.35 0.33 12.01
N ALA A 574 10.33 1.21 12.21
CA ALA A 574 10.34 2.14 13.33
C ALA A 574 9.16 3.12 13.25
N THR A 575 8.84 3.63 12.06
CA THR A 575 7.66 4.49 11.88
C THR A 575 6.36 3.77 12.26
N THR A 576 6.17 2.53 11.79
CA THR A 576 4.96 1.75 12.11
C THR A 576 4.86 1.45 13.60
N TYR A 577 5.97 1.06 14.25
CA TYR A 577 5.99 0.87 15.71
C TYR A 577 5.67 2.14 16.49
N ASN A 578 6.23 3.28 16.10
CA ASN A 578 5.93 4.55 16.74
C ASN A 578 4.44 4.91 16.64
N ASN A 579 3.84 4.70 15.46
CA ASN A 579 2.42 4.97 15.24
C ASN A 579 1.53 4.02 16.05
N MET A 580 1.88 2.74 16.13
CA MET A 580 1.18 1.79 17.01
C MET A 580 1.29 2.20 18.49
N GLY A 581 2.48 2.59 18.95
CA GLY A 581 2.68 3.08 20.32
C GLY A 581 1.83 4.31 20.65
N MET A 582 1.76 5.28 19.72
CA MET A 582 0.89 6.45 19.86
C MET A 582 -0.59 6.12 19.81
N LEU A 583 -0.99 5.13 19.01
CA LEU A 583 -2.37 4.65 18.98
C LEU A 583 -2.75 4.03 20.33
N HIS A 584 -1.90 3.17 20.90
CA HIS A 584 -2.11 2.59 22.24
C HIS A 584 -2.22 3.69 23.30
N PHE A 585 -1.33 4.68 23.25
CA PHE A 585 -1.42 5.84 24.13
C PHE A 585 -2.75 6.61 23.97
N SER A 586 -3.22 6.82 22.75
CA SER A 586 -4.48 7.53 22.45
C SER A 586 -5.72 6.75 22.89
N MET A 587 -5.71 5.42 22.77
CA MET A 587 -6.77 4.54 23.29
C MET A 587 -6.92 4.66 24.82
N VAL A 588 -5.84 5.04 25.51
CA VAL A 588 -5.80 5.21 26.96
C VAL A 588 -6.22 6.61 27.41
N GLU A 589 -5.98 7.66 26.62
CA GLU A 589 -6.39 9.04 26.96
C GLU A 589 -7.91 9.26 26.85
N TYR A 590 -8.60 8.56 25.94
CA TYR A 590 -10.01 8.84 25.62
C TYR A 590 -11.12 8.22 26.51
N PRO A 591 -10.92 7.11 27.26
CA PRO A 591 -11.96 6.54 28.13
C PRO A 591 -11.83 6.89 29.63
N LYS A 592 -11.01 7.87 30.00
CA LYS A 592 -10.66 8.12 31.42
C LYS A 592 -11.56 9.12 32.12
N ALA A 593 -12.71 8.62 32.61
CA ALA A 593 -13.33 9.26 33.77
C ALA A 593 -13.64 8.32 34.94
N LEU A 594 -13.94 7.02 34.81
CA LEU A 594 -14.42 6.25 35.99
C LEU A 594 -14.38 4.72 35.84
N SER A 595 -13.20 4.11 35.78
CA SER A 595 -13.02 2.65 36.04
C SER A 595 -11.59 2.35 36.54
N SER A 596 -11.11 3.23 37.41
CA SER A 596 -9.71 3.68 37.44
C SER A 596 -8.72 2.83 38.24
N TYR A 597 -9.04 1.59 38.59
CA TYR A 597 -8.07 0.68 39.25
C TYR A 597 -7.86 -0.64 38.50
N GLU A 598 -8.92 -1.32 38.06
CA GLU A 598 -8.77 -2.52 37.22
C GLU A 598 -8.30 -2.17 35.80
N LYS A 599 -8.85 -1.10 35.21
CA LYS A 599 -8.30 -0.57 33.95
C LYS A 599 -6.95 0.08 34.14
N ALA A 600 -6.57 0.56 35.32
CA ALA A 600 -5.22 1.10 35.51
C ALA A 600 -4.14 0.03 35.28
N ILE A 601 -4.42 -1.24 35.60
CA ILE A 601 -3.52 -2.37 35.32
C ILE A 601 -3.47 -2.68 33.82
N GLU A 602 -4.61 -2.66 33.12
CA GLU A 602 -4.69 -2.85 31.67
C GLU A 602 -4.04 -1.68 30.91
N ILE A 603 -4.30 -0.45 31.34
CA ILE A 603 -3.67 0.80 30.89
C ILE A 603 -2.16 0.75 31.14
N TRP A 604 -1.71 0.28 32.30
CA TRP A 604 -0.29 0.15 32.58
C TRP A 604 0.37 -0.86 31.65
N LYS A 605 -0.34 -1.96 31.31
CA LYS A 605 0.10 -2.90 30.28
C LYS A 605 0.18 -2.24 28.90
N GLU A 606 -0.84 -1.49 28.48
CA GLU A 606 -0.84 -0.77 27.19
C GLU A 606 0.24 0.32 27.10
N PHE A 607 0.50 1.06 28.18
CA PHE A 607 1.59 2.03 28.25
C PHE A 607 2.97 1.36 28.22
N SER A 608 3.12 0.21 28.90
CA SER A 608 4.36 -0.57 28.83
C SER A 608 4.64 -1.08 27.41
N GLU A 609 3.58 -1.42 26.67
CA GLU A 609 3.67 -1.78 25.25
C GLU A 609 4.02 -0.56 24.39
N ALA A 610 3.36 0.59 24.59
CA ALA A 610 3.67 1.85 23.91
C ALA A 610 5.12 2.29 24.13
N LEU A 611 5.60 2.27 25.37
CA LEU A 611 6.99 2.57 25.72
C LEU A 611 7.95 1.58 25.03
N SER A 612 7.63 0.28 25.07
CA SER A 612 8.43 -0.75 24.39
C SER A 612 8.53 -0.51 22.89
N TYR A 613 7.44 -0.11 22.23
CA TYR A 613 7.44 0.23 20.81
C TYR A 613 8.26 1.47 20.50
N CYS A 614 8.16 2.52 21.33
CA CYS A 614 8.96 3.72 21.21
C CYS A 614 10.46 3.45 21.43
N GLU A 615 10.83 2.61 22.40
CA GLU A 615 12.22 2.21 22.65
C GLU A 615 12.80 1.37 21.50
N LYS A 616 12.02 0.40 20.97
CA LYS A 616 12.41 -0.37 19.78
C LYS A 616 12.62 0.55 18.58
N THR A 617 11.69 1.48 18.36
CA THR A 617 11.77 2.52 17.33
C THR A 617 13.06 3.32 17.46
N LEU A 618 13.35 3.82 18.66
CA LEU A 618 14.53 4.64 18.93
C LEU A 618 15.81 3.88 18.58
N LYS A 619 15.90 2.60 18.96
CA LYS A 619 17.06 1.75 18.67
C LYS A 619 17.26 1.53 17.17
N ILE A 620 16.18 1.29 16.42
CA ILE A 620 16.24 1.14 14.96
C ILE A 620 16.68 2.45 14.30
N GLN A 621 16.06 3.58 14.68
CA GLN A 621 16.39 4.88 14.11
C GLN A 621 17.84 5.29 14.40
N GLN A 622 18.34 5.07 15.62
CA GLN A 622 19.73 5.36 15.99
C GLN A 622 20.76 4.53 15.20
N ALA A 623 20.39 3.32 14.78
CA ALA A 623 21.26 2.46 13.98
C ALA A 623 21.32 2.87 12.50
N SER A 624 20.28 3.53 11.98
CA SER A 624 20.06 3.71 10.54
C SER A 624 19.99 5.16 10.06
N LEU A 625 19.76 6.13 10.96
CA LEU A 625 19.55 7.53 10.61
C LEU A 625 20.61 8.44 11.26
N PRO A 626 20.86 9.63 10.67
CA PRO A 626 21.71 10.65 11.30
C PRO A 626 21.20 11.05 12.69
N SER A 627 22.11 11.43 13.59
CA SER A 627 21.78 11.73 15.00
C SER A 627 20.85 12.93 15.20
N ASN A 628 20.78 13.84 14.21
CA ASN A 628 19.89 14.99 14.18
C ASN A 628 18.63 14.75 13.33
N HIS A 629 18.33 13.52 12.93
CA HIS A 629 17.17 13.24 12.09
C HIS A 629 15.85 13.59 12.83
N PRO A 630 14.92 14.35 12.21
CA PRO A 630 13.67 14.80 12.86
C PRO A 630 12.80 13.70 13.48
N SER A 631 12.84 12.48 12.92
CA SER A 631 12.10 11.33 13.46
C SER A 631 12.59 10.93 14.84
N LEU A 632 13.88 11.09 15.17
CA LEU A 632 14.41 10.83 16.50
C LEU A 632 13.78 11.79 17.51
N GLY A 633 13.60 13.08 17.14
CA GLY A 633 12.92 14.05 17.98
C GLY A 633 11.45 13.68 18.22
N THR A 634 10.77 13.14 17.21
CA THR A 634 9.40 12.61 17.36
C THR A 634 9.35 11.47 18.37
N THR A 635 10.25 10.49 18.23
CA THR A 635 10.33 9.35 19.15
C THR A 635 10.64 9.80 20.58
N TYR A 636 11.59 10.73 20.78
CA TYR A 636 11.88 11.27 22.11
C TYR A 636 10.70 12.05 22.71
N ASN A 637 9.98 12.85 21.92
CA ASN A 637 8.77 13.52 22.41
C ASN A 637 7.72 12.50 22.85
N ASN A 638 7.52 11.43 22.08
CA ASN A 638 6.54 10.39 22.41
C ASN A 638 6.94 9.61 23.67
N ILE A 639 8.22 9.27 23.85
CA ILE A 639 8.73 8.69 25.09
C ILE A 639 8.51 9.65 26.27
N GLY A 640 8.75 10.95 26.06
CA GLY A 640 8.49 11.99 27.06
C GLY A 640 7.03 12.02 27.49
N MET A 641 6.09 11.89 26.54
CA MET A 641 4.66 11.81 26.82
C MET A 641 4.32 10.59 27.68
N VAL A 642 4.86 9.41 27.38
CA VAL A 642 4.61 8.22 28.20
C VAL A 642 5.12 8.42 29.64
N HIS A 643 6.33 8.96 29.82
CA HIS A 643 6.88 9.23 31.16
C HIS A 643 6.11 10.30 31.93
N ASP A 644 5.58 11.33 31.26
CA ASP A 644 4.73 12.34 31.87
C ASP A 644 3.46 11.68 32.46
N PHE A 645 2.84 10.78 31.70
CA PHE A 645 1.69 10.00 32.16
C PHE A 645 2.00 9.04 33.30
N GLU A 646 3.23 8.51 33.38
CA GLU A 646 3.70 7.71 34.52
C GLU A 646 3.98 8.56 35.77
N GLY A 647 3.96 9.90 35.66
CA GLY A 647 4.34 10.83 36.72
C GLY A 647 5.86 10.97 36.88
N GLU A 648 6.65 10.41 35.97
CA GLU A 648 8.11 10.50 35.96
C GLU A 648 8.58 11.81 35.29
N TYR A 649 8.15 12.95 35.84
CA TYR A 649 8.31 14.28 35.24
C TYR A 649 9.76 14.64 34.86
N SER A 650 10.76 14.18 35.62
CA SER A 650 12.17 14.44 35.30
C SER A 650 12.65 13.71 34.04
N LYS A 651 12.21 12.47 33.83
CA LYS A 651 12.52 11.70 32.61
C LYS A 651 11.75 12.27 31.42
N ALA A 652 10.50 12.68 31.63
CA ALA A 652 9.69 13.35 30.62
C ALA A 652 10.39 14.61 30.10
N LEU A 653 10.77 15.53 30.99
CA LEU A 653 11.49 16.75 30.64
C LEU A 653 12.82 16.48 29.92
N SER A 654 13.62 15.50 30.38
CA SER A 654 14.86 15.14 29.70
C SER A 654 14.64 14.63 28.27
N CYS A 655 13.56 13.89 28.04
CA CYS A 655 13.20 13.43 26.69
C CYS A 655 12.72 14.60 25.81
N TYR A 656 11.89 15.49 26.36
CA TYR A 656 11.44 16.70 25.66
C TYR A 656 12.61 17.64 25.29
N GLU A 657 13.59 17.82 26.18
CA GLU A 657 14.80 18.62 25.91
C GLU A 657 15.61 18.04 24.73
N LYS A 658 15.80 16.71 24.71
CA LYS A 658 16.46 16.04 23.57
C LYS A 658 15.67 16.18 22.28
N ALA A 659 14.34 16.08 22.33
CA ALA A 659 13.49 16.29 21.16
C ALA A 659 13.65 17.71 20.60
N LEU A 660 13.64 18.73 21.47
CA LEU A 660 13.88 20.12 21.10
C LEU A 660 15.26 20.32 20.48
N GLU A 661 16.32 19.76 21.06
CA GLU A 661 17.68 19.87 20.52
C GLU A 661 17.77 19.33 19.09
N ILE A 662 17.14 18.18 18.83
CA ILE A 662 17.14 17.54 17.51
C ILE A 662 16.36 18.39 16.51
N TRP A 663 15.14 18.84 16.86
CA TRP A 663 14.33 19.63 15.94
C TRP A 663 14.90 21.01 15.66
N GLN A 664 15.46 21.69 16.64
CA GLN A 664 16.12 22.98 16.43
C GLN A 664 17.30 22.90 15.46
N LYS A 665 17.97 21.74 15.38
CA LYS A 665 19.07 21.49 14.44
C LYS A 665 18.61 21.06 13.04
N SER A 666 17.38 20.58 12.88
CA SER A 666 16.93 19.87 11.67
C SER A 666 15.72 20.50 10.97
N LEU A 667 14.94 21.31 11.67
CA LEU A 667 13.70 21.92 11.19
C LEU A 667 13.75 23.45 11.34
N PRO A 668 12.91 24.19 10.60
CA PRO A 668 12.76 25.63 10.80
C PRO A 668 12.36 25.99 12.23
N TYR A 669 12.78 27.17 12.72
CA TYR A 669 12.56 27.60 14.11
C TYR A 669 11.06 27.72 14.49
N ASN A 670 10.20 27.88 13.49
CA ASN A 670 8.75 27.97 13.65
C ASN A 670 8.05 26.63 13.37
N HIS A 671 8.76 25.49 13.35
CA HIS A 671 8.13 24.21 13.08
C HIS A 671 7.08 23.84 14.14
N PRO A 672 5.86 23.39 13.77
CA PRO A 672 4.80 23.06 14.73
C PRO A 672 5.17 22.02 15.80
N SER A 673 6.06 21.06 15.48
CA SER A 673 6.54 20.08 16.46
C SER A 673 7.19 20.74 17.69
N LEU A 674 7.91 21.84 17.51
CA LEU A 674 8.50 22.59 18.65
C LEU A 674 7.40 23.09 19.59
N ALA A 675 6.29 23.59 19.04
CA ALA A 675 5.15 24.04 19.83
C ALA A 675 4.47 22.89 20.60
N ILE A 676 4.37 21.70 19.99
CA ILE A 676 3.83 20.51 20.66
C ILE A 676 4.68 20.17 21.89
N THR A 677 6.00 20.09 21.75
CA THR A 677 6.85 19.78 22.91
C THR A 677 6.87 20.89 23.95
N TYR A 678 6.84 22.17 23.56
CA TYR A 678 6.67 23.24 24.54
C TYR A 678 5.33 23.14 25.29
N ASN A 679 4.24 22.79 24.61
CA ASN A 679 2.97 22.51 25.28
C ASN A 679 3.08 21.33 26.27
N ASN A 680 3.74 20.25 25.87
CA ASN A 680 3.93 19.09 26.74
C ASN A 680 4.79 19.44 27.97
N MET A 681 5.88 20.18 27.79
CA MET A 681 6.69 20.68 28.92
C MET A 681 5.87 21.63 29.82
N GLY A 682 5.04 22.49 29.22
CA GLY A 682 4.13 23.36 29.96
C GLY A 682 3.16 22.57 30.83
N MET A 683 2.65 21.44 30.33
CA MET A 683 1.77 20.54 31.08
C MET A 683 2.50 19.88 32.27
N VAL A 684 3.73 19.40 32.07
CA VAL A 684 4.56 18.85 33.16
C VAL A 684 4.77 19.90 34.26
N TYR A 685 5.19 21.13 33.89
CA TYR A 685 5.39 22.20 34.87
C TYR A 685 4.10 22.62 35.57
N GLN A 686 2.96 22.57 34.88
CA GLN A 686 1.65 22.79 35.48
C GLN A 686 1.36 21.72 36.55
N LEU A 687 1.59 20.44 36.26
CA LEU A 687 1.37 19.33 37.21
C LEU A 687 2.32 19.42 38.41
N MET A 688 3.52 19.97 38.21
CA MET A 688 4.48 20.27 39.28
C MET A 688 4.11 21.54 40.11
N GLY A 689 3.09 22.29 39.71
CA GLY A 689 2.67 23.54 40.36
C GLY A 689 3.49 24.78 39.97
N GLU A 690 4.40 24.67 39.01
CA GLU A 690 5.26 25.76 38.54
C GLU A 690 4.57 26.60 37.45
N TYR A 691 3.45 27.25 37.81
CA TYR A 691 2.54 27.89 36.85
C TYR A 691 3.18 28.97 35.96
N LEU A 692 4.15 29.74 36.47
CA LEU A 692 4.85 30.75 35.68
C LEU A 692 5.74 30.14 34.59
N LYS A 693 6.42 29.01 34.89
CA LYS A 693 7.18 28.28 33.88
C LYS A 693 6.25 27.63 32.87
N ALA A 694 5.18 27.00 33.33
CA ALA A 694 4.15 26.43 32.45
C ALA A 694 3.63 27.48 31.46
N LEU A 695 3.24 28.65 31.95
CA LEU A 695 2.80 29.77 31.12
C LEU A 695 3.87 30.20 30.11
N SER A 696 5.14 30.27 30.51
CA SER A 696 6.23 30.66 29.60
C SER A 696 6.38 29.69 28.42
N TYR A 697 6.24 28.39 28.66
CA TYR A 697 6.31 27.37 27.60
C TYR A 697 5.07 27.38 26.72
N TYR A 698 3.87 27.53 27.28
CA TYR A 698 2.64 27.67 26.49
C TYR A 698 2.67 28.93 25.60
N GLU A 699 3.23 30.03 26.09
CA GLU A 699 3.42 31.26 25.31
C GLU A 699 4.39 31.07 24.14
N GLN A 700 5.51 30.37 24.36
CA GLN A 700 6.43 29.98 23.29
C GLN A 700 5.75 29.08 22.24
N ALA A 701 4.95 28.10 22.68
CA ALA A 701 4.17 27.26 21.79
C ALA A 701 3.19 28.08 20.95
N ARG A 702 2.47 29.03 21.57
CA ARG A 702 1.51 29.91 20.90
C ARG A 702 2.19 30.78 19.84
N GLU A 703 3.35 31.37 20.15
CA GLU A 703 4.08 32.22 19.21
C GLU A 703 4.46 31.45 17.93
N ILE A 704 4.94 30.22 18.08
CA ILE A 704 5.27 29.34 16.97
C ILE A 704 4.02 28.99 16.15
N GLN A 705 2.94 28.58 16.83
CA GLN A 705 1.69 28.19 16.18
C GLN A 705 1.06 29.35 15.39
N LEU A 706 1.07 30.58 15.92
CA LEU A 706 0.56 31.75 15.21
C LEU A 706 1.35 32.09 13.94
N LYS A 707 2.65 31.76 13.91
CA LYS A 707 3.52 32.01 12.74
C LYS A 707 3.43 30.90 11.70
N ALA A 708 3.22 29.66 12.12
CA ALA A 708 3.39 28.48 11.27
C ALA A 708 2.07 27.83 10.86
N LEU A 709 1.04 27.88 11.70
CA LEU A 709 -0.23 27.20 11.46
C LEU A 709 -1.27 28.16 10.87
N PRO A 710 -2.24 27.64 10.09
CA PRO A 710 -3.42 28.41 9.73
C PRO A 710 -4.13 28.96 10.98
N PRO A 711 -4.75 30.15 10.91
CA PRO A 711 -5.29 30.86 12.08
C PRO A 711 -6.37 30.10 12.84
N ASN A 712 -6.97 29.07 12.24
CA ASN A 712 -8.00 28.26 12.85
C ASN A 712 -7.50 26.83 13.22
N ASN A 713 -6.20 26.61 13.43
CA ASN A 713 -5.71 25.27 13.78
C ASN A 713 -6.16 24.82 15.19
N THR A 714 -6.58 23.56 15.35
CA THR A 714 -7.09 23.00 16.62
C THR A 714 -6.05 22.94 17.74
N ASP A 715 -4.76 22.80 17.42
CA ASP A 715 -3.69 22.80 18.41
C ASP A 715 -3.45 24.19 19.00
N LEU A 716 -3.69 25.24 18.21
CA LEU A 716 -3.68 26.61 18.73
C LEU A 716 -4.81 26.81 19.76
N ALA A 717 -6.00 26.24 19.51
CA ALA A 717 -7.10 26.29 20.48
C ALA A 717 -6.77 25.54 21.80
N LYS A 718 -6.03 24.43 21.74
CA LYS A 718 -5.54 23.73 22.95
C LYS A 718 -4.58 24.62 23.74
N THR A 719 -3.60 25.24 23.07
CA THR A 719 -2.65 26.15 23.70
C THR A 719 -3.35 27.33 24.36
N TYR A 720 -4.32 27.95 23.68
CA TYR A 720 -5.14 29.02 24.28
C TYR A 720 -5.88 28.54 25.53
N ASN A 721 -6.48 27.35 25.51
CA ASN A 721 -7.14 26.79 26.69
C ASN A 721 -6.16 26.56 27.86
N ASN A 722 -4.95 26.06 27.57
CA ASN A 722 -3.93 25.84 28.59
C ASN A 722 -3.43 27.17 29.21
N ILE A 723 -3.20 28.19 28.38
CA ILE A 723 -2.87 29.55 28.85
C ILE A 723 -4.00 30.13 29.69
N GLY A 724 -5.25 29.97 29.23
CA GLY A 724 -6.44 30.42 29.96
C GLY A 724 -6.53 29.80 31.34
N MET A 725 -6.24 28.50 31.45
CA MET A 725 -6.20 27.78 32.72
C MET A 725 -5.06 28.27 33.62
N MET A 726 -3.88 28.59 33.08
CA MET A 726 -2.79 29.16 33.89
C MET A 726 -3.18 30.51 34.48
N TYR A 727 -3.78 31.39 33.68
CA TYR A 727 -4.28 32.66 34.18
C TYR A 727 -5.41 32.50 35.19
N GLN A 728 -6.30 31.51 35.02
CA GLN A 728 -7.33 31.19 35.99
C GLN A 728 -6.74 30.75 37.33
N LEU A 729 -5.75 29.85 37.32
CA LEU A 729 -5.06 29.40 38.54
C LEU A 729 -4.29 30.53 39.24
N MET A 730 -3.80 31.53 38.48
CA MET A 730 -3.18 32.74 39.01
C MET A 730 -4.18 33.82 39.44
N GLY A 731 -5.49 33.61 39.28
CA GLY A 731 -6.55 34.58 39.60
C GLY A 731 -6.71 35.74 38.61
N GLN A 732 -6.09 35.66 37.42
CA GLN A 732 -6.12 36.68 36.38
C GLN A 732 -7.29 36.42 35.39
N TYR A 733 -8.51 36.54 35.90
CA TYR A 733 -9.73 36.10 35.22
C TYR A 733 -10.01 36.78 33.87
N SER A 734 -9.67 38.06 33.70
CA SER A 734 -9.87 38.76 32.43
C SER A 734 -9.02 38.17 31.31
N MET A 735 -7.75 37.85 31.58
CA MET A 735 -6.88 37.22 30.60
C MET A 735 -7.25 35.76 30.35
N ALA A 736 -7.71 35.05 31.39
CA ALA A 736 -8.27 33.71 31.23
C ALA A 736 -9.46 33.71 30.27
N LEU A 737 -10.38 34.68 30.42
CA LEU A 737 -11.55 34.84 29.55
C LEU A 737 -11.15 35.06 28.08
N THR A 738 -10.26 36.02 27.80
CA THR A 738 -9.80 36.27 26.42
C THR A 738 -9.23 35.01 25.77
N ASN A 739 -8.45 34.23 26.50
CA ASN A 739 -7.86 33.00 25.96
C ASN A 739 -8.91 31.91 25.72
N TYR A 740 -9.87 31.71 26.62
CA TYR A 740 -10.96 30.75 26.39
C TYR A 740 -11.89 31.16 25.24
N GLU A 741 -12.16 32.45 25.06
CA GLU A 741 -12.94 32.98 23.93
C GLU A 741 -12.22 32.72 22.59
N ASN A 742 -10.92 32.98 22.51
CA ASN A 742 -10.11 32.65 21.33
C ASN A 742 -10.14 31.13 21.03
N ALA A 743 -10.02 30.28 22.06
CA ALA A 743 -10.09 28.83 21.89
C ALA A 743 -11.47 28.37 21.40
N LEU A 744 -12.55 28.99 21.89
CA LEU A 744 -13.92 28.70 21.49
C LEU A 744 -14.17 29.14 20.03
N GLU A 745 -13.74 30.34 19.63
CA GLU A 745 -13.92 30.85 18.26
C GLU A 745 -13.28 29.91 17.23
N ILE A 746 -12.06 29.43 17.50
CA ILE A 746 -11.37 28.48 16.64
C ILE A 746 -12.17 27.17 16.55
N LYS A 747 -12.62 26.61 17.68
CA LYS A 747 -13.33 25.32 17.68
C LYS A 747 -14.71 25.40 17.03
N GLN A 748 -15.42 26.51 17.15
CA GLN A 748 -16.74 26.72 16.52
C GLN A 748 -16.68 26.70 14.97
N LYS A 749 -15.51 26.95 14.37
CA LYS A 749 -15.34 26.92 12.90
C LYS A 749 -15.29 25.52 12.28
N PHE A 750 -14.93 24.48 13.05
CA PHE A 750 -14.79 23.10 12.54
C PHE A 750 -15.77 22.11 13.15
N LEU A 751 -16.20 22.38 14.38
CA LEU A 751 -17.11 21.52 15.08
C LEU A 751 -18.55 21.92 14.76
N LEU A 752 -19.39 20.93 14.45
CA LEU A 752 -20.85 21.14 14.43
C LEU A 752 -21.27 21.77 15.76
N SER A 753 -22.28 22.64 15.74
CA SER A 753 -22.71 23.43 16.91
C SER A 753 -23.04 22.58 18.15
N ASN A 754 -23.33 21.29 17.98
CA ASN A 754 -23.63 20.36 19.05
C ASN A 754 -22.43 19.49 19.49
N HIS A 755 -21.19 19.76 19.09
CA HIS A 755 -20.07 18.85 19.39
C HIS A 755 -19.73 18.82 20.90
N PRO A 756 -19.58 17.64 21.55
CA PRO A 756 -19.32 17.52 22.99
C PRO A 756 -18.12 18.34 23.52
N LEU A 757 -17.05 18.46 22.72
CA LEU A 757 -15.88 19.29 23.09
C LEU A 757 -16.17 20.79 23.24
N LEU A 758 -17.26 21.31 22.65
CA LEU A 758 -17.68 22.70 22.85
C LEU A 758 -18.27 22.91 24.26
N ALA A 759 -18.86 21.87 24.85
CA ALA A 759 -19.45 21.96 26.18
C ALA A 759 -18.41 22.24 27.27
N ILE A 760 -17.19 21.70 27.14
CA ILE A 760 -16.07 21.95 28.06
C ILE A 760 -15.70 23.44 28.04
N HIS A 761 -15.63 24.03 26.85
CA HIS A 761 -15.29 25.45 26.68
C HIS A 761 -16.34 26.39 27.26
N TYR A 762 -17.62 26.11 26.99
CA TYR A 762 -18.71 26.86 27.61
C TYR A 762 -18.68 26.72 29.13
N ASN A 763 -18.39 25.54 29.67
CA ASN A 763 -18.23 25.34 31.11
C ASN A 763 -17.05 26.14 31.68
N ASN A 764 -15.90 26.20 30.99
CA ASN A 764 -14.73 26.98 31.41
C ASN A 764 -15.03 28.49 31.42
N ILE A 765 -15.67 29.01 30.36
CA ILE A 765 -16.09 30.42 30.29
C ILE A 765 -17.10 30.76 31.39
N GLY A 766 -18.10 29.88 31.61
CA GLY A 766 -19.04 30.00 32.71
C GLY A 766 -18.35 30.06 34.08
N SER A 767 -17.29 29.27 34.28
CA SER A 767 -16.48 29.26 35.50
C SER A 767 -15.75 30.58 35.72
N ILE A 768 -15.25 31.21 34.66
CA ILE A 768 -14.60 32.52 34.76
C ILE A 768 -15.61 33.60 35.16
N TYR A 769 -16.78 33.66 34.50
CA TYR A 769 -17.83 34.60 34.89
C TYR A 769 -18.34 34.37 36.32
N TRP A 770 -18.39 33.10 36.77
CA TRP A 770 -18.69 32.77 38.16
C TRP A 770 -17.66 33.35 39.14
N HIS A 771 -16.36 33.17 38.89
CA HIS A 771 -15.29 33.74 39.73
C HIS A 771 -15.28 35.27 39.72
N MET A 772 -15.68 35.90 38.61
CA MET A 772 -15.88 37.35 38.50
C MET A 772 -17.17 37.84 39.19
N LYS A 773 -18.00 36.93 39.73
CA LYS A 773 -19.32 37.20 40.33
C LYS A 773 -20.37 37.74 39.34
N GLU A 774 -20.15 37.52 38.05
CA GLU A 774 -21.07 37.91 36.97
C GLU A 774 -22.03 36.75 36.64
N TYR A 775 -22.83 36.34 37.63
CA TYR A 775 -23.65 35.13 37.58
C TYR A 775 -24.67 35.11 36.42
N LEU A 776 -25.21 36.27 36.06
CA LEU A 776 -26.14 36.41 34.93
C LEU A 776 -25.47 36.10 33.58
N LYS A 777 -24.17 36.39 33.44
CA LYS A 777 -23.40 36.03 32.24
C LYS A 777 -22.96 34.57 32.27
N ALA A 778 -22.67 34.01 33.45
CA ALA A 778 -22.28 32.61 33.59
C ALA A 778 -23.39 31.62 33.22
N LEU A 779 -24.64 31.94 33.57
CA LEU A 779 -25.81 31.07 33.39
C LEU A 779 -25.97 30.51 31.95
N PRO A 780 -26.04 31.33 30.89
CA PRO A 780 -26.26 30.82 29.53
C PRO A 780 -25.14 29.89 29.06
N PHE A 781 -23.90 30.09 29.51
CA PHE A 781 -22.78 29.21 29.15
C PHE A 781 -22.89 27.83 29.80
N TYR A 782 -23.28 27.77 31.07
CA TYR A 782 -23.51 26.47 31.72
C TYR A 782 -24.74 25.75 31.16
N GLU A 783 -25.81 26.47 30.83
CA GLU A 783 -26.98 25.88 30.16
C GLU A 783 -26.61 25.28 28.81
N GLU A 784 -25.82 26.00 27.99
CA GLU A 784 -25.40 25.51 26.68
C GLU A 784 -24.48 24.28 26.78
N SER A 785 -23.56 24.28 27.77
CA SER A 785 -22.71 23.12 28.07
C SER A 785 -23.54 21.87 28.37
N VAL A 786 -24.53 22.00 29.25
CA VAL A 786 -25.46 20.91 29.60
C VAL A 786 -26.30 20.47 28.40
N ASN A 787 -26.88 21.42 27.65
CA ASN A 787 -27.74 21.14 26.49
C ASN A 787 -27.01 20.36 25.40
N ILE A 788 -25.72 20.65 25.19
CA ILE A 788 -24.89 19.90 24.26
C ILE A 788 -24.69 18.47 24.76
N LEU A 789 -24.21 18.29 26.00
CA LEU A 789 -23.82 16.98 26.50
C LEU A 789 -24.99 16.00 26.63
N VAL A 790 -26.17 16.48 27.05
CA VAL A 790 -27.37 15.66 27.21
C VAL A 790 -27.90 15.09 25.88
N LYS A 791 -27.53 15.67 24.73
CA LYS A 791 -27.90 15.13 23.41
C LYS A 791 -27.10 13.88 23.01
N PHE A 792 -25.91 13.69 23.57
CA PHE A 792 -24.99 12.60 23.17
C PHE A 792 -24.77 11.56 24.25
N LEU A 793 -24.97 11.94 25.52
CA LEU A 793 -24.67 11.11 26.66
C LEU A 793 -25.96 10.70 27.36
N PRO A 794 -26.05 9.45 27.86
CA PRO A 794 -27.14 9.03 28.74
C PRO A 794 -27.28 9.98 29.93
N HIS A 795 -28.50 10.17 30.44
CA HIS A 795 -28.80 11.15 31.48
C HIS A 795 -28.00 11.00 32.79
N ASN A 796 -27.47 9.79 33.06
CA ASN A 796 -26.68 9.50 34.25
C ASN A 796 -25.18 9.35 33.96
N TYR A 797 -24.70 9.83 32.82
CA TYR A 797 -23.30 9.71 32.44
C TYR A 797 -22.39 10.60 33.32
N PRO A 798 -21.27 10.11 33.87
CA PRO A 798 -20.43 10.85 34.82
C PRO A 798 -19.97 12.24 34.37
N LEU A 799 -19.72 12.42 33.06
CA LEU A 799 -19.27 13.70 32.49
C LEU A 799 -20.32 14.83 32.60
N LEU A 800 -21.58 14.50 32.90
CA LEU A 800 -22.64 15.48 33.16
C LEU A 800 -22.60 16.06 34.60
N ALA A 801 -21.87 15.44 35.54
CA ALA A 801 -21.84 15.88 36.93
C ALA A 801 -21.27 17.31 37.08
N THR A 802 -20.12 17.60 36.46
CA THR A 802 -19.49 18.93 36.57
C THR A 802 -20.34 20.05 35.95
N PRO A 803 -20.87 19.91 34.71
CA PRO A 803 -21.76 20.92 34.13
C PRO A 803 -23.05 21.12 34.93
N TYR A 804 -23.70 20.04 35.39
CA TYR A 804 -24.89 20.18 36.23
C TYR A 804 -24.59 20.84 37.58
N GLY A 805 -23.46 20.49 38.21
CA GLY A 805 -23.06 21.07 39.47
C GLY A 805 -22.74 22.56 39.35
N ASN A 806 -22.03 22.96 38.29
CA ASN A 806 -21.74 24.35 38.01
C ASN A 806 -23.00 25.16 37.67
N LEU A 807 -23.93 24.58 36.91
CA LEU A 807 -25.23 25.19 36.64
C LEU A 807 -26.03 25.37 37.94
N ALA A 808 -26.04 24.36 38.82
CA ALA A 808 -26.69 24.43 40.12
C ALA A 808 -26.10 25.55 41.00
N LEU A 809 -24.77 25.72 40.99
CA LEU A 809 -24.08 26.79 41.70
C LEU A 809 -24.55 28.18 41.25
N VAL A 810 -24.59 28.41 39.93
CA VAL A 810 -25.06 29.69 39.37
C VAL A 810 -26.51 29.96 39.71
N LEU A 811 -27.37 28.96 39.55
CA LEU A 811 -28.79 29.08 39.86
C LEU A 811 -29.02 29.39 41.35
N HIS A 812 -28.25 28.79 42.24
CA HIS A 812 -28.30 29.08 43.67
C HIS A 812 -27.91 30.52 43.96
N ALA A 813 -26.80 31.02 43.43
CA ALA A 813 -26.39 32.41 43.63
C ALA A 813 -27.37 33.44 43.05
N LEU A 814 -28.13 33.06 42.01
CA LEU A 814 -29.20 33.87 41.43
C LEU A 814 -30.54 33.78 42.20
N GLY A 815 -30.60 33.02 43.31
CA GLY A 815 -31.80 32.85 44.13
C GLY A 815 -32.85 31.89 43.54
N LYS A 816 -32.51 31.11 42.50
CA LYS A 816 -33.41 30.12 41.87
C LYS A 816 -33.34 28.78 42.60
N HIS A 817 -33.62 28.80 43.91
CA HIS A 817 -33.37 27.69 44.84
C HIS A 817 -34.03 26.36 44.42
N SER A 818 -35.27 26.37 43.91
CA SER A 818 -35.97 25.14 43.50
C SER A 818 -35.33 24.46 42.28
N ILE A 819 -34.86 25.24 41.31
CA ILE A 819 -34.20 24.73 40.10
C ILE A 819 -32.78 24.29 40.43
N ALA A 820 -32.07 25.07 41.26
CA ALA A 820 -30.73 24.72 41.74
C ALA A 820 -30.74 23.37 42.47
N LEU A 821 -31.72 23.15 43.35
CA LEU A 821 -31.89 21.89 44.08
C LEU A 821 -32.04 20.70 43.12
N ALA A 822 -32.89 20.80 42.09
CA ALA A 822 -33.07 19.73 41.12
C ALA A 822 -31.76 19.37 40.37
N TYR A 823 -30.94 20.36 40.03
CA TYR A 823 -29.63 20.10 39.40
C TYR A 823 -28.59 19.57 40.38
N TYR A 824 -28.59 20.03 41.64
CA TYR A 824 -27.74 19.45 42.68
C TYR A 824 -28.09 17.98 42.95
N GLU A 825 -29.38 17.63 43.01
CA GLU A 825 -29.85 16.26 43.17
C GLU A 825 -29.44 15.38 41.99
N LYS A 826 -29.58 15.86 40.74
CA LYS A 826 -29.04 15.15 39.56
C LYS A 826 -27.53 14.94 39.63
N THR A 827 -26.80 15.97 40.02
CA THR A 827 -25.34 15.93 40.16
C THR A 827 -24.92 14.92 41.23
N LEU A 828 -25.61 14.90 42.37
CA LEU A 828 -25.42 13.95 43.44
C LEU A 828 -25.80 12.53 43.02
N GLN A 829 -26.92 12.34 42.32
CA GLN A 829 -27.34 11.04 41.79
C GLN A 829 -26.28 10.47 40.85
N ILE A 830 -25.73 11.27 39.93
CA ILE A 830 -24.65 10.85 39.04
C ILE A 830 -23.39 10.50 39.84
N MET A 831 -23.03 11.29 40.85
CA MET A 831 -21.88 11.00 41.71
C MET A 831 -22.07 9.76 42.60
N GLN A 832 -23.30 9.44 42.97
CA GLN A 832 -23.67 8.25 43.74
C GLN A 832 -23.85 7.01 42.85
N GLU A 833 -24.21 7.15 41.58
CA GLU A 833 -24.25 6.01 40.65
C GLU A 833 -22.88 5.71 40.04
N SER A 834 -21.91 6.61 40.23
CA SER A 834 -20.50 6.42 39.93
C SER A 834 -19.72 6.03 41.19
N LEU A 835 -18.54 5.42 41.04
CA LEU A 835 -17.65 4.95 42.14
C LEU A 835 -17.09 6.09 43.04
N LEU A 836 -17.71 7.28 43.05
CA LEU A 836 -17.35 8.47 43.83
C LEU A 836 -18.10 8.58 45.18
N HIS A 837 -18.74 7.50 45.62
CA HIS A 837 -19.54 7.44 46.85
C HIS A 837 -18.90 8.12 48.06
N ASN A 838 -17.58 8.01 48.22
CA ASN A 838 -16.79 8.56 49.32
C ASN A 838 -15.78 9.59 48.81
N SER A 839 -16.27 10.69 48.26
CA SER A 839 -15.43 11.77 47.75
C SER A 839 -15.71 13.10 48.45
N ALA A 840 -14.67 13.94 48.51
CA ALA A 840 -14.75 15.30 49.04
C ALA A 840 -15.83 16.14 48.34
N LEU A 841 -16.11 15.80 47.07
CA LEU A 841 -17.16 16.40 46.26
C LEU A 841 -18.55 16.01 46.77
N VAL A 842 -18.81 14.73 47.03
CA VAL A 842 -20.13 14.28 47.52
C VAL A 842 -20.50 14.99 48.82
N THR A 843 -19.59 15.05 49.79
CA THR A 843 -19.84 15.76 51.07
C THR A 843 -20.07 17.27 50.86
N ALA A 844 -19.28 17.93 50.00
CA ALA A 844 -19.48 19.34 49.67
C ALA A 844 -20.83 19.62 49.00
N PHE A 845 -21.30 18.73 48.11
CA PHE A 845 -22.60 18.85 47.46
C PHE A 845 -23.76 18.57 48.43
N GLN A 846 -23.63 17.58 49.32
CA GLN A 846 -24.60 17.30 50.38
C GLN A 846 -24.76 18.52 51.31
N TYR A 847 -23.66 19.13 51.72
CA TYR A 847 -23.67 20.36 52.51
C TYR A 847 -24.36 21.54 51.79
N LYS A 848 -24.13 21.70 50.48
CA LYS A 848 -24.80 22.74 49.68
C LYS A 848 -26.30 22.50 49.55
N ILE A 849 -26.73 21.25 49.36
CA ILE A 849 -28.15 20.88 49.35
C ILE A 849 -28.79 21.19 50.71
N ALA A 850 -28.10 20.88 51.81
CA ALA A 850 -28.58 21.20 53.16
C ALA A 850 -28.82 22.70 53.34
N LYS A 851 -27.88 23.56 52.89
CA LYS A 851 -28.04 25.02 52.92
C LYS A 851 -29.25 25.52 52.14
N ILE A 852 -29.53 24.96 50.97
CA ILE A 852 -30.74 25.33 50.21
C ILE A 852 -32.01 24.92 50.96
N TYR A 853 -32.04 23.72 51.55
CA TYR A 853 -33.19 23.29 52.34
C TYR A 853 -33.40 24.17 53.58
N GLU A 854 -32.32 24.66 54.21
CA GLU A 854 -32.40 25.67 55.28
C GLU A 854 -33.02 26.99 54.78
N GLU A 855 -32.54 27.52 53.64
CA GLU A 855 -33.06 28.75 53.02
C GLU A 855 -34.55 28.62 52.68
N LEU A 856 -34.99 27.41 52.29
CA LEU A 856 -36.38 27.05 52.03
C LEU A 856 -37.19 26.71 53.30
N LYS A 857 -36.58 26.80 54.49
CA LYS A 857 -37.18 26.45 55.80
C LYS A 857 -37.67 25.00 55.92
N ARG A 858 -37.02 24.07 55.22
CA ARG A 858 -37.30 22.62 55.27
C ARG A 858 -36.21 21.93 56.11
N TYR A 859 -36.21 22.20 57.40
CA TYR A 859 -35.13 21.81 58.33
C TYR A 859 -34.92 20.29 58.44
N GLU A 860 -35.98 19.47 58.38
CA GLU A 860 -35.83 18.01 58.38
C GLU A 860 -35.01 17.50 57.20
N CYS A 861 -35.25 18.05 56.00
CA CYS A 861 -34.47 17.72 54.81
C CYS A 861 -33.03 18.25 54.94
N ALA A 862 -32.86 19.48 55.45
CA ALA A 862 -31.55 20.07 55.67
C ALA A 862 -30.68 19.20 56.61
N ILE A 863 -31.24 18.75 57.73
CA ILE A 863 -30.58 17.87 58.70
C ILE A 863 -30.16 16.55 58.05
N LYS A 864 -31.04 15.93 57.25
CA LYS A 864 -30.72 14.66 56.56
C LYS A 864 -29.48 14.81 55.66
N HIS A 865 -29.41 15.87 54.88
CA HIS A 865 -28.29 16.12 53.98
C HIS A 865 -27.01 16.56 54.73
N ALA A 866 -27.14 17.40 55.76
CA ALA A 866 -26.01 17.80 56.61
C ALA A 866 -25.40 16.61 57.34
N LYS A 867 -26.23 15.70 57.88
CA LYS A 867 -25.76 14.45 58.49
C LYS A 867 -25.02 13.57 57.49
N CYS A 868 -25.56 13.41 56.29
CA CYS A 868 -24.87 12.65 55.23
C CYS A 868 -23.53 13.30 54.84
N ALA A 869 -23.43 14.63 54.85
CA ALA A 869 -22.17 15.33 54.61
C ALA A 869 -21.13 15.05 55.71
N VAL A 870 -21.55 15.01 56.97
CA VAL A 870 -20.69 14.63 58.12
C VAL A 870 -20.24 13.18 58.01
N ASP A 871 -21.18 12.26 57.80
CA ASP A 871 -20.91 10.81 57.73
C ASP A 871 -19.89 10.50 56.60
N VAL A 872 -20.13 11.02 55.39
CA VAL A 872 -19.20 10.86 54.25
C VAL A 872 -17.89 11.62 54.50
N GLY A 873 -17.94 12.76 55.19
CA GLY A 873 -16.77 13.55 55.56
C GLY A 873 -15.78 12.75 56.42
N HIS A 874 -16.27 12.06 57.46
CA HIS A 874 -15.48 11.16 58.31
C HIS A 874 -14.90 9.97 57.56
N GLU A 875 -15.58 9.47 56.53
CA GLU A 875 -15.08 8.39 55.69
C GLU A 875 -14.03 8.86 54.66
N THR A 876 -13.95 10.17 54.38
CA THR A 876 -13.15 10.73 53.28
C THR A 876 -11.92 11.50 53.76
N PHE A 877 -12.02 12.25 54.85
CA PHE A 877 -10.94 13.11 55.35
C PHE A 877 -10.35 12.57 56.66
N ASP A 878 -9.14 13.02 57.00
CA ASP A 878 -8.59 12.79 58.33
C ASP A 878 -9.52 13.36 59.42
N PRO A 879 -9.62 12.74 60.61
CA PRO A 879 -10.56 13.14 61.66
C PRO A 879 -10.43 14.61 62.12
N ASP A 880 -9.24 15.20 62.00
CA ASP A 880 -8.95 16.58 62.39
C ASP A 880 -9.15 17.58 61.23
N HIS A 881 -9.69 17.16 60.09
CA HIS A 881 -9.86 18.01 58.92
C HIS A 881 -10.92 19.10 59.16
N ALA A 882 -10.55 20.37 58.93
CA ALA A 882 -11.38 21.54 59.26
C ALA A 882 -12.81 21.50 58.68
N MET A 883 -13.00 20.86 57.52
CA MET A 883 -14.32 20.71 56.89
C MET A 883 -15.28 19.81 57.71
N ILE A 884 -14.77 18.77 58.38
CA ILE A 884 -15.62 17.91 59.23
C ILE A 884 -16.17 18.73 60.39
N GLN A 885 -15.30 19.50 61.07
CA GLN A 885 -15.70 20.39 62.17
C GLN A 885 -16.73 21.43 61.71
N GLU A 886 -16.59 21.99 60.51
CA GLU A 886 -17.57 22.90 59.94
C GLU A 886 -18.93 22.21 59.75
N TYR A 887 -18.95 21.00 59.20
CA TYR A 887 -20.19 20.26 58.94
C TYR A 887 -20.88 19.80 60.23
N GLU A 888 -20.13 19.38 61.23
CA GLU A 888 -20.66 19.02 62.56
C GLU A 888 -21.28 20.23 63.26
N THR A 889 -20.56 21.36 63.27
CA THR A 889 -21.07 22.62 63.85
C THR A 889 -22.34 23.08 63.13
N TYR A 890 -22.38 22.93 61.80
CA TYR A 890 -23.57 23.28 61.01
C TYR A 890 -24.76 22.35 61.28
N LEU A 891 -24.51 21.05 61.46
CA LEU A 891 -25.55 20.07 61.80
C LEU A 891 -26.16 20.36 63.17
N GLU A 892 -25.35 20.72 64.18
CA GLU A 892 -25.82 21.15 65.49
C GLU A 892 -26.69 22.41 65.41
N TYR A 893 -26.26 23.40 64.63
CA TYR A 893 -27.04 24.61 64.37
C TYR A 893 -28.41 24.30 63.76
N LEU A 894 -28.50 23.37 62.80
CA LEU A 894 -29.76 22.98 62.18
C LEU A 894 -30.71 22.28 63.16
N HIS A 895 -30.20 21.42 64.06
CA HIS A 895 -31.01 20.82 65.13
C HIS A 895 -31.56 21.91 66.06
N GLY A 896 -30.73 22.87 66.48
CA GLY A 896 -31.17 23.99 67.30
C GLY A 896 -32.23 24.88 66.63
N LYS A 897 -32.24 24.98 65.30
CA LYS A 897 -33.29 25.67 64.54
C LYS A 897 -34.59 24.86 64.47
N LEU A 898 -34.50 23.54 64.33
CA LEU A 898 -35.67 22.66 64.32
C LEU A 898 -36.37 22.66 65.69
N ASP A 899 -35.60 22.63 66.79
CA ASP A 899 -36.13 22.66 68.16
C ASP A 899 -36.79 24.01 68.54
N PHE A 900 -36.49 25.08 67.78
CA PHE A 900 -37.05 26.42 67.97
C PHE A 900 -38.32 26.71 67.15
N MET A 901 -38.67 25.83 66.20
CA MET A 901 -39.88 25.92 65.37
C MET A 901 -41.00 25.07 65.96
#